data_AF-A0A956G2R3-F1
#
_entry.id   AF-A0A956G2R3-F1
#
_cell.length_a   1.000
_cell.length_b   1.000
_cell.length_c   1.000
_cell.angle_alpha   90.00
_cell.angle_beta   90.00
_cell.angle_gamma   90.00
#
_symmetry.space_group_name_H-M   'P 1'
#
loop_
_entity.id
_entity.type
_entity.pdbx_description
1 polymer ?
#
loop_
_entity_poly.entity_id
_entity_poly.type
_entity_poly.pdbx_seq_one_letter_code
_entity_poly.pdbx_strand_id
1 'polypeptide(L)'
;MSTRAISRAMTVIVLAAATAGCGGLEPAQSDSPPPTTTKRAAALSTPVCGSNGPRDFLVIGHKGAPYDRCENTIDSFRTALAQGANAIELDLSLTSDGRVVVWHDWSPDSPVALARQTASGYELCRPYVPDVFSSHRKPVDQLSLSELRQHYGYTRQSFACSLSPFCTVHKTADVIPTIEDVVGLTAPDRRLRYLFFDVKVPSGQPQLAVRILEVTVAALQARGLLHKAVFMSPHAAVYTAMRARAGQLAPLYPGAPIRVSFDREVAQIVIANYADWSSVTPNTASTPPNRFAPIGQPALPAASALQFFTLVDREIGLRDAHNAGRAANDKLKLIAWTIDSSTDLCTLIGKGVDGILTNYPARLAGIVAPWFPSSPKHGCPIGTLNEYSECVASCSPTTTENAGFCGHTCDPNLPSYGPQIEVCDGIDNDCDGQVDEGYTDSDGDGTPDCTDPDDDGDGIADVADNCPTVANRGQEDRDGDGIGDACDSCPDDPGNDSDNDGICGDVDNCPTRWNRGQQDNDGDGIGDACDPDDDNDGLPDVADNCPLLATKNTNDADGDGVGDACDNCPNTPNPDQANHDTDPQGDACDLDDDNDGVPDTKDNCPWVPNPDQKNSGGGPEGDACTKLTSWPAIRTALDARVEALALLMAKQGLGWPVGWEPPTPCEVCQTTPWDRFYQAGLLAAGHYLGAHKLSEALAASDVLAVLLVDGAVRHNDATRYIDERWGEKQTSK
;
A
#
# COMPACT_ATOMS: atom_id res chain seq x y z
N MET A 1 46.99 17.82 48.89
CA MET A 1 47.52 16.46 48.59
C MET A 1 46.69 15.92 47.43
N SER A 2 47.05 16.26 46.20
CA SER A 2 47.85 15.48 45.23
C SER A 2 47.02 14.55 44.33
N THR A 3 46.98 14.95 43.06
CA THR A 3 46.63 14.28 41.79
C THR A 3 47.02 12.79 41.65
N ARG A 4 46.23 11.99 40.91
CA ARG A 4 46.56 11.42 39.56
C ARG A 4 45.61 10.31 39.09
N ALA A 5 45.43 10.29 37.76
CA ALA A 5 44.73 9.33 36.90
C ALA A 5 45.35 7.93 36.85
N ILE A 6 44.55 6.91 36.47
CA ILE A 6 45.03 5.60 35.99
C ILE A 6 44.20 5.14 34.79
N SER A 7 44.86 5.04 33.63
CA SER A 7 44.44 4.34 32.41
C SER A 7 44.29 2.84 32.64
N ARG A 8 43.30 2.20 32.00
CA ARG A 8 43.22 0.73 31.86
C ARG A 8 43.85 0.29 30.53
N ALA A 9 44.78 -0.65 30.62
CA ALA A 9 45.42 -1.33 29.49
C ALA A 9 44.65 -2.60 29.08
N MET A 10 44.55 -2.83 27.76
CA MET A 10 44.14 -4.09 27.16
C MET A 10 45.28 -5.11 27.23
N THR A 11 44.96 -6.35 27.60
CA THR A 11 45.84 -7.52 27.45
C THR A 11 45.26 -8.43 26.37
N VAL A 12 46.03 -8.65 25.30
CA VAL A 12 45.77 -9.59 24.22
C VAL A 12 46.27 -10.98 24.65
N ILE A 13 45.42 -12.01 24.54
CA ILE A 13 45.82 -13.41 24.64
C ILE A 13 45.85 -14.00 23.22
N VAL A 14 47.05 -14.34 22.76
CA VAL A 14 47.29 -15.15 21.56
C VAL A 14 47.30 -16.61 21.97
N LEU A 15 46.46 -17.44 21.34
CA LEU A 15 46.59 -18.90 21.41
C LEU A 15 47.04 -19.45 20.05
N ALA A 16 48.19 -20.11 20.07
CA ALA A 16 48.79 -20.82 18.95
C ALA A 16 48.06 -22.15 18.67
N ALA A 17 47.93 -22.51 17.40
CA ALA A 17 47.60 -23.88 16.97
C ALA A 17 48.72 -24.39 16.05
N ALA A 18 49.19 -25.58 16.40
CA ALA A 18 50.40 -26.22 15.89
C ALA A 18 50.23 -26.85 14.51
N THR A 19 51.32 -26.79 13.75
CA THR A 19 51.57 -27.51 12.51
C THR A 19 51.77 -29.01 12.75
N ALA A 20 51.11 -29.85 11.96
CA ALA A 20 51.56 -31.21 11.66
C ALA A 20 51.45 -31.42 10.15
N GLY A 21 52.60 -31.51 9.49
CA GLY A 21 52.71 -31.76 8.06
C GLY A 21 52.71 -33.24 7.69
N CYS A 22 52.37 -33.47 6.43
CA CYS A 22 52.79 -34.56 5.54
C CYS A 22 52.17 -34.18 4.19
N GLY A 23 52.81 -34.11 3.03
CA GLY A 23 54.16 -34.35 2.56
C GLY A 23 54.01 -34.18 1.04
N GLY A 24 54.83 -33.33 0.41
CA GLY A 24 54.66 -32.97 -0.99
C GLY A 24 54.96 -34.13 -1.94
N LEU A 25 54.30 -34.10 -3.11
CA LEU A 25 54.80 -34.58 -4.39
C LEU A 25 54.06 -33.81 -5.50
N GLU A 26 54.83 -33.03 -6.27
CA GLU A 26 54.45 -32.36 -7.52
C GLU A 26 55.20 -33.08 -8.66
N PRO A 27 54.98 -32.76 -9.95
CA PRO A 27 53.89 -33.18 -10.83
C PRO A 27 54.36 -34.15 -11.94
N ALA A 28 53.43 -34.85 -12.61
CA ALA A 28 53.71 -35.51 -13.88
C ALA A 28 52.57 -35.27 -14.87
N GLN A 29 52.88 -34.54 -15.94
CA GLN A 29 52.09 -34.46 -17.17
C GLN A 29 52.08 -35.83 -17.86
N SER A 30 50.91 -36.31 -18.27
CA SER A 30 50.80 -37.22 -19.41
C SER A 30 49.45 -37.07 -20.10
N ASP A 31 49.53 -36.78 -21.39
CA ASP A 31 48.44 -36.68 -22.35
C ASP A 31 47.57 -37.94 -22.48
N SER A 32 46.30 -37.70 -22.85
CA SER A 32 45.30 -38.62 -23.46
C SER A 32 44.19 -39.20 -22.54
N PRO A 33 42.92 -39.20 -22.99
CA PRO A 33 41.75 -39.51 -22.16
C PRO A 33 41.42 -41.00 -22.11
N PRO A 34 40.91 -41.56 -20.99
CA PRO A 34 40.30 -42.88 -20.96
C PRO A 34 38.77 -42.82 -21.10
N PRO A 35 38.14 -43.93 -21.52
CA PRO A 35 36.87 -43.91 -22.26
C PRO A 35 35.64 -43.77 -21.37
N THR A 36 34.64 -43.12 -21.95
CA THR A 36 33.25 -43.01 -21.50
C THR A 36 32.67 -44.37 -21.09
N THR A 37 32.39 -44.53 -19.80
CA THR A 37 31.36 -45.46 -19.31
C THR A 37 30.44 -44.70 -18.36
N THR A 38 29.28 -44.31 -18.90
CA THR A 38 28.16 -43.75 -18.17
C THR A 38 27.64 -44.75 -17.13
N LYS A 39 28.12 -44.64 -15.88
CA LYS A 39 27.28 -44.99 -14.74
C LYS A 39 26.34 -43.82 -14.52
N ARG A 40 25.06 -43.99 -14.92
CA ARG A 40 23.96 -43.14 -14.48
C ARG A 40 24.03 -43.07 -12.95
N ALA A 41 24.52 -41.96 -12.42
CA ALA A 41 24.21 -41.56 -11.07
C ALA A 41 22.69 -41.39 -11.03
N ALA A 42 22.01 -42.13 -10.15
CA ALA A 42 20.60 -41.93 -9.91
C ALA A 42 20.42 -40.48 -9.46
N ALA A 43 19.75 -39.68 -10.31
CA ALA A 43 19.35 -38.33 -9.96
C ALA A 43 18.49 -38.42 -8.69
N LEU A 44 18.92 -37.77 -7.61
CA LEU A 44 18.05 -37.53 -6.46
C LEU A 44 16.93 -36.60 -6.94
N SER A 45 15.73 -37.15 -7.03
CA SER A 45 14.50 -36.45 -7.37
C SER A 45 14.29 -35.25 -6.44
N THR A 46 14.00 -34.07 -7.00
CA THR A 46 13.36 -32.97 -6.27
C THR A 46 12.09 -33.50 -5.60
N PRO A 47 11.90 -33.31 -4.29
CA PRO A 47 10.65 -33.71 -3.65
C PRO A 47 9.52 -32.83 -4.20
N VAL A 48 8.62 -33.42 -4.98
CA VAL A 48 7.33 -32.80 -5.28
C VAL A 48 6.52 -32.87 -3.98
N CYS A 49 6.24 -31.73 -3.35
CA CYS A 49 5.45 -31.68 -2.12
C CYS A 49 3.95 -31.92 -2.42
N GLY A 50 3.60 -33.11 -2.93
CA GLY A 50 2.22 -33.48 -3.27
C GLY A 50 1.68 -32.83 -4.57
N SER A 51 0.90 -33.59 -5.33
CA SER A 51 0.33 -33.13 -6.61
C SER A 51 -0.96 -32.29 -6.47
N ASN A 52 -1.52 -32.19 -5.25
CA ASN A 52 -2.76 -31.48 -4.95
C ASN A 52 -2.62 -30.74 -3.62
N GLY A 53 -3.06 -29.49 -3.55
CA GLY A 53 -3.08 -28.69 -2.33
C GLY A 53 -4.10 -27.54 -2.41
N PRO A 54 -4.23 -26.74 -1.34
CA PRO A 54 -5.28 -25.73 -1.22
C PRO A 54 -5.08 -24.60 -2.24
N ARG A 55 -6.14 -24.26 -2.99
CA ARG A 55 -6.11 -23.14 -3.96
C ARG A 55 -5.92 -21.77 -3.30
N ASP A 56 -6.06 -21.71 -1.99
CA ASP A 56 -5.92 -20.49 -1.21
C ASP A 56 -4.63 -20.43 -0.37
N PHE A 57 -3.64 -21.27 -0.69
CA PHE A 57 -2.30 -21.22 -0.11
C PHE A 57 -1.62 -19.87 -0.39
N LEU A 58 -0.89 -19.34 0.58
CA LEU A 58 -0.17 -18.07 0.43
C LEU A 58 1.32 -18.30 0.18
N VAL A 59 1.78 -17.79 -0.97
CA VAL A 59 3.20 -17.60 -1.29
C VAL A 59 3.52 -16.17 -0.94
N ILE A 60 4.19 -15.96 0.19
CA ILE A 60 4.44 -14.64 0.74
C ILE A 60 5.91 -14.28 0.53
N GLY A 61 6.17 -13.21 -0.23
CA GLY A 61 7.52 -12.66 -0.37
C GLY A 61 7.92 -11.92 0.90
N HIS A 62 8.92 -12.42 1.63
CA HIS A 62 9.48 -11.76 2.83
C HIS A 62 10.20 -10.50 2.40
N LYS A 63 9.72 -9.33 2.80
CA LYS A 63 10.29 -8.04 2.36
C LYS A 63 10.42 -7.94 0.83
N GLY A 64 9.51 -8.62 0.12
CA GLY A 64 9.60 -8.90 -1.32
C GLY A 64 10.44 -10.14 -1.67
N ALA A 65 11.50 -9.95 -2.44
CA ALA A 65 12.43 -10.96 -2.92
C ALA A 65 13.89 -10.58 -2.58
N PRO A 66 14.26 -10.56 -1.28
CA PRO A 66 15.49 -9.94 -0.79
C PRO A 66 16.76 -10.73 -1.18
N TYR A 67 16.61 -11.94 -1.72
CA TYR A 67 17.71 -12.67 -2.35
C TYR A 67 18.11 -12.07 -3.71
N ASP A 68 17.14 -11.53 -4.46
CA ASP A 68 17.32 -11.06 -5.83
C ASP A 68 17.41 -9.54 -5.94
N ARG A 69 16.84 -8.81 -4.98
CA ARG A 69 16.82 -7.34 -4.87
C ARG A 69 17.05 -6.89 -3.43
N CYS A 70 17.36 -5.62 -3.19
CA CYS A 70 17.46 -5.12 -1.82
C CYS A 70 16.10 -5.20 -1.13
N GLU A 71 16.05 -5.74 0.09
CA GLU A 71 14.80 -5.93 0.84
C GLU A 71 13.96 -4.65 0.93
N ASN A 72 12.64 -4.78 1.08
CA ASN A 72 11.74 -3.66 1.36
C ASN A 72 11.75 -2.53 0.30
N THR A 73 12.33 -2.77 -0.88
CA THR A 73 12.28 -1.84 -2.01
C THR A 73 11.12 -2.15 -2.95
N ILE A 74 10.68 -1.16 -3.73
CA ILE A 74 9.68 -1.35 -4.81
C ILE A 74 10.12 -2.45 -5.78
N ASP A 75 11.40 -2.49 -6.14
CA ASP A 75 11.95 -3.53 -7.01
C ASP A 75 11.88 -4.93 -6.40
N SER A 76 12.13 -5.06 -5.10
CA SER A 76 11.98 -6.32 -4.38
C SER A 76 10.53 -6.80 -4.37
N PHE A 77 9.57 -5.90 -4.15
CA PHE A 77 8.14 -6.23 -4.19
C PHE A 77 7.67 -6.61 -5.59
N ARG A 78 8.07 -5.83 -6.61
CA ARG A 78 7.78 -6.14 -8.02
C ARG A 78 8.34 -7.50 -8.41
N THR A 79 9.58 -7.78 -8.01
CA THR A 79 10.24 -9.07 -8.25
C THR A 79 9.49 -10.22 -7.58
N ALA A 80 9.06 -10.08 -6.33
CA ALA A 80 8.30 -11.13 -5.65
C ALA A 80 6.99 -11.47 -6.38
N LEU A 81 6.23 -10.47 -6.82
CA LEU A 81 4.99 -10.66 -7.58
C LEU A 81 5.23 -11.29 -8.95
N ALA A 82 6.31 -10.90 -9.65
CA ALA A 82 6.73 -11.52 -10.90
C ALA A 82 7.11 -13.00 -10.70
N GLN A 83 7.74 -13.31 -9.57
CA GLN A 83 8.12 -14.66 -9.17
C GLN A 83 6.95 -15.54 -8.67
N GLY A 84 5.71 -15.03 -8.71
CA GLY A 84 4.52 -15.79 -8.36
C GLY A 84 4.12 -15.72 -6.89
N ALA A 85 4.67 -14.78 -6.12
CA ALA A 85 4.09 -14.43 -4.83
C ALA A 85 2.66 -13.90 -5.01
N ASN A 86 1.75 -14.35 -4.15
CA ASN A 86 0.36 -13.89 -4.12
C ASN A 86 0.05 -13.11 -2.84
N ALA A 87 1.07 -12.85 -2.03
CA ALA A 87 1.06 -11.96 -0.89
C ALA A 87 2.48 -11.44 -0.67
N ILE A 88 2.59 -10.29 -0.02
CA ILE A 88 3.87 -9.65 0.29
C ILE A 88 3.89 -9.35 1.78
N GLU A 89 5.01 -9.59 2.42
CA GLU A 89 5.32 -9.02 3.72
C GLU A 89 6.33 -7.88 3.57
N LEU A 90 6.18 -6.88 4.43
CA LEU A 90 7.02 -5.69 4.47
C LEU A 90 7.06 -5.12 5.89
N ASP A 91 8.16 -4.46 6.20
CA ASP A 91 8.38 -3.87 7.51
C ASP A 91 8.05 -2.38 7.52
N LEU A 92 7.29 -1.90 8.50
CA LEU A 92 6.90 -0.49 8.61
C LEU A 92 7.55 0.19 9.82
N SER A 93 8.08 1.39 9.58
CA SER A 93 8.55 2.33 10.61
C SER A 93 7.90 3.72 10.40
N LEU A 94 8.06 4.61 11.38
CA LEU A 94 7.52 5.98 11.33
C LEU A 94 8.65 6.99 11.48
N THR A 95 8.67 7.99 10.61
CA THR A 95 9.58 9.13 10.63
C THR A 95 9.06 10.27 11.52
N SER A 96 9.90 11.24 11.87
CA SER A 96 9.53 12.35 12.76
C SER A 96 8.53 13.33 12.14
N ASP A 97 8.53 13.45 10.81
CA ASP A 97 7.57 14.20 9.98
C ASP A 97 6.30 13.36 9.65
N GLY A 98 6.11 12.23 10.35
CA GLY A 98 4.86 11.47 10.30
C GLY A 98 4.66 10.59 9.07
N ARG A 99 5.69 10.40 8.24
CA ARG A 99 5.65 9.51 7.07
C ARG A 99 5.88 8.06 7.47
N VAL A 100 5.02 7.15 6.99
CA VAL A 100 5.20 5.71 7.15
C VAL A 100 6.14 5.21 6.08
N VAL A 101 7.29 4.68 6.50
CA VAL A 101 8.35 4.18 5.63
C VAL A 101 8.47 2.67 5.71
N VAL A 102 8.93 2.08 4.61
CA VAL A 102 9.11 0.64 4.49
C VAL A 102 10.56 0.30 4.83
N TRP A 103 10.78 0.03 6.12
CA TRP A 103 12.11 -0.14 6.70
C TRP A 103 12.07 -1.04 7.93
N HIS A 104 12.98 -2.02 7.97
CA HIS A 104 13.02 -3.07 8.99
C HIS A 104 13.53 -2.61 10.36
N ASP A 105 14.48 -1.67 10.39
CA ASP A 105 15.24 -1.37 11.60
C ASP A 105 14.83 -0.02 12.19
N TRP A 106 13.89 -0.02 13.15
CA TRP A 106 13.41 1.20 13.83
C TRP A 106 14.52 1.96 14.58
N SER A 107 15.58 1.26 14.98
CA SER A 107 16.80 1.86 15.51
C SER A 107 18.02 1.14 14.95
N PRO A 108 19.02 1.88 14.43
CA PRO A 108 20.27 1.30 13.94
C PRO A 108 21.09 0.62 15.04
N ASP A 109 20.79 0.89 16.30
CA ASP A 109 21.50 0.35 17.46
C ASP A 109 20.71 -0.75 18.20
N SER A 110 19.54 -1.12 17.67
CA SER A 110 18.83 -2.30 18.18
C SER A 110 19.69 -3.56 17.98
N PRO A 111 19.61 -4.57 18.87
CA PRO A 111 20.41 -5.79 18.74
C PRO A 111 20.25 -6.49 17.40
N VAL A 112 19.04 -6.45 16.82
CA VAL A 112 18.74 -7.04 15.50
C VAL A 112 19.41 -6.22 14.40
N ALA A 113 19.26 -4.90 14.40
CA ALA A 113 19.89 -4.03 13.40
C ALA A 113 21.42 -4.16 13.38
N LEU A 114 22.06 -4.22 14.56
CA LEU A 114 23.51 -4.41 14.69
C LEU A 114 23.97 -5.76 14.12
N ALA A 115 23.19 -6.82 14.33
CA ALA A 115 23.47 -8.12 13.74
C ALA A 115 23.38 -8.06 12.21
N ARG A 116 22.37 -7.37 11.65
CA ARG A 116 22.16 -7.24 10.20
C ARG A 116 23.22 -6.39 9.50
N GLN A 117 23.73 -5.35 10.17
CA GLN A 117 24.83 -4.53 9.66
C GLN A 117 26.13 -5.35 9.47
N THR A 118 26.35 -6.36 10.30
CA THR A 118 27.61 -7.10 10.36
C THR A 118 27.54 -8.51 9.75
N ALA A 119 26.36 -9.13 9.71
CA ALA A 119 26.17 -10.49 9.23
C ALA A 119 26.21 -10.58 7.69
N SER A 120 26.91 -11.59 7.19
CA SER A 120 26.73 -12.07 5.80
C SER A 120 25.48 -12.93 5.72
N GLY A 121 24.33 -12.28 5.55
CA GLY A 121 23.05 -12.93 5.32
C GLY A 121 22.89 -13.41 3.88
N TYR A 122 21.81 -14.16 3.64
CA TYR A 122 21.38 -14.59 2.31
C TYR A 122 20.79 -13.43 1.46
N GLU A 123 20.47 -12.29 2.09
CA GLU A 123 19.95 -11.10 1.41
C GLU A 123 21.02 -10.45 0.52
N LEU A 124 20.64 -9.99 -0.67
CA LEU A 124 21.55 -9.35 -1.65
C LEU A 124 22.24 -8.11 -1.07
N CYS A 125 21.50 -7.37 -0.25
CA CYS A 125 21.92 -6.10 0.30
C CYS A 125 21.93 -6.13 1.83
N ARG A 126 22.74 -5.26 2.42
CA ARG A 126 22.73 -4.99 3.87
C ARG A 126 22.23 -3.57 4.12
N PRO A 127 21.61 -3.31 5.28
CA PRO A 127 21.32 -1.95 5.71
C PRO A 127 22.59 -1.10 5.71
N TYR A 128 22.54 0.03 5.00
CA TYR A 128 23.47 1.13 5.12
C TYR A 128 22.95 2.07 6.20
N VAL A 129 23.77 2.33 7.20
CA VAL A 129 23.46 3.25 8.29
C VAL A 129 24.66 4.15 8.58
N PRO A 130 24.45 5.36 9.12
CA PRO A 130 25.55 6.26 9.48
C PRO A 130 26.49 5.66 10.52
N ASP A 131 27.73 6.12 10.56
CA ASP A 131 28.71 5.66 11.54
C ASP A 131 28.28 5.98 12.98
N VAL A 132 28.86 5.27 13.95
CA VAL A 132 28.50 5.37 15.38
C VAL A 132 28.75 6.76 16.01
N PHE A 133 29.50 7.64 15.34
CA PHE A 133 29.76 9.00 15.80
C PHE A 133 28.96 10.05 15.02
N SER A 134 28.21 9.65 13.98
CA SER A 134 27.39 10.54 13.18
C SER A 134 26.19 11.06 13.98
N SER A 135 25.94 12.36 13.88
CA SER A 135 24.72 12.99 14.42
C SER A 135 23.44 12.49 13.76
N HIS A 136 23.53 11.85 12.60
CA HIS A 136 22.39 11.28 11.88
C HIS A 136 22.12 9.82 12.24
N ARG A 137 22.96 9.18 13.08
CA ARG A 137 22.69 7.82 13.57
C ARG A 137 21.66 7.87 14.70
N LYS A 138 20.38 7.97 14.32
CA LYS A 138 19.24 8.06 15.24
C LYS A 138 18.21 6.96 14.96
N PRO A 139 17.32 6.68 15.92
CA PRO A 139 16.05 5.99 15.65
C PRO A 139 15.25 6.66 14.52
N VAL A 140 14.47 5.88 13.78
CA VAL A 140 13.70 6.37 12.61
C VAL A 140 12.68 7.45 13.02
N ASP A 141 12.08 7.35 14.21
CA ASP A 141 11.14 8.31 14.78
C ASP A 141 11.77 9.67 15.15
N GLN A 142 13.07 9.84 14.93
CA GLN A 142 13.83 11.08 15.17
C GLN A 142 14.50 11.62 13.90
N LEU A 143 14.09 11.11 12.74
CA LEU A 143 14.57 11.50 11.42
C LEU A 143 13.37 11.82 10.56
N SER A 144 13.41 12.93 9.83
CA SER A 144 12.49 13.20 8.74
C SER A 144 12.68 12.18 7.61
N LEU A 145 11.71 12.06 6.70
CA LEU A 145 11.84 11.20 5.53
C LEU A 145 13.06 11.57 4.67
N SER A 146 13.34 12.86 4.51
CA SER A 146 14.48 13.36 3.76
C SER A 146 15.81 12.97 4.42
N GLU A 147 15.96 13.21 5.73
CA GLU A 147 17.16 12.81 6.49
C GLU A 147 17.37 11.29 6.45
N LEU A 148 16.30 10.50 6.60
CA LEU A 148 16.37 9.05 6.51
C LEU A 148 16.85 8.62 5.14
N ARG A 149 16.22 9.11 4.06
CA ARG A 149 16.59 8.79 2.68
C ARG A 149 17.97 9.28 2.30
N GLN A 150 18.47 10.35 2.91
CA GLN A 150 19.82 10.85 2.66
C GLN A 150 20.86 9.94 3.32
N HIS A 151 20.67 9.59 4.59
CA HIS A 151 21.71 8.99 5.43
C HIS A 151 21.61 7.47 5.60
N TYR A 152 20.44 6.88 5.35
CA TYR A 152 20.17 5.44 5.46
C TYR A 152 19.86 4.87 4.07
N GLY A 153 20.00 3.55 3.91
CA GLY A 153 19.66 2.86 2.66
C GLY A 153 20.27 1.48 2.61
N TYR A 154 20.85 1.11 1.47
CA TYR A 154 21.39 -0.24 1.29
C TYR A 154 22.82 -0.23 0.77
N THR A 155 23.54 -1.32 1.01
CA THR A 155 24.82 -1.63 0.37
C THR A 155 24.74 -3.01 -0.25
N ARG A 156 25.25 -3.19 -1.47
CA ARG A 156 25.35 -4.53 -2.06
C ARG A 156 26.43 -5.34 -1.36
N GLN A 157 26.13 -6.61 -1.05
CA GLN A 157 27.16 -7.52 -0.56
C GLN A 157 28.18 -7.80 -1.67
N SER A 158 29.41 -7.29 -1.53
CA SER A 158 30.52 -7.66 -2.40
C SER A 158 31.48 -8.61 -1.68
N PHE A 159 31.74 -9.77 -2.27
CA PHE A 159 32.71 -10.74 -1.73
C PHE A 159 34.12 -10.12 -1.63
N ALA A 160 34.45 -9.23 -2.56
CA ALA A 160 35.72 -8.51 -2.62
C ALA A 160 35.96 -7.53 -1.45
N CYS A 161 34.92 -6.86 -0.93
CA CYS A 161 35.09 -5.96 0.23
C CYS A 161 35.28 -6.73 1.55
N SER A 162 34.81 -7.97 1.67
CA SER A 162 34.93 -8.74 2.91
C SER A 162 36.37 -9.08 3.32
N LEU A 163 37.32 -8.98 2.37
CA LEU A 163 38.72 -9.38 2.55
C LEU A 163 39.69 -8.20 2.65
N SER A 164 39.23 -6.95 2.45
CA SER A 164 40.08 -5.76 2.44
C SER A 164 39.62 -4.72 3.47
N PRO A 165 40.46 -4.36 4.45
CA PRO A 165 40.14 -3.29 5.42
C PRO A 165 40.13 -1.88 4.80
N PHE A 166 40.40 -1.75 3.50
CA PHE A 166 40.40 -0.48 2.76
C PHE A 166 39.25 -0.36 1.74
N CYS A 167 38.31 -1.32 1.73
CA CYS A 167 37.17 -1.25 0.84
C CYS A 167 36.17 -0.21 1.35
N THR A 168 35.90 0.82 0.52
CA THR A 168 34.82 1.76 0.82
C THR A 168 33.52 1.15 0.31
N VAL A 169 32.57 0.93 1.22
CA VAL A 169 31.25 0.41 0.85
C VAL A 169 30.35 1.62 0.55
N HIS A 170 29.86 1.68 -0.68
CA HIS A 170 28.98 2.76 -1.12
C HIS A 170 27.52 2.36 -0.96
N LYS A 171 26.71 3.34 -0.57
CA LYS A 171 25.25 3.25 -0.58
C LYS A 171 24.76 3.03 -2.02
N THR A 172 23.78 2.16 -2.21
CA THR A 172 23.15 1.93 -3.51
C THR A 172 22.19 3.06 -3.86
N ALA A 173 21.71 3.09 -5.11
CA ALA A 173 20.65 4.01 -5.55
C ALA A 173 19.25 3.59 -5.05
N ASP A 174 19.12 2.41 -4.41
CA ASP A 174 17.84 1.93 -3.91
C ASP A 174 17.30 2.86 -2.82
N VAL A 175 16.08 3.35 -3.02
CA VAL A 175 15.41 4.29 -2.12
C VAL A 175 14.54 3.55 -1.10
N ILE A 176 14.51 4.06 0.13
CA ILE A 176 13.58 3.61 1.17
C ILE A 176 12.16 4.07 0.79
N PRO A 177 11.23 3.15 0.46
CA PRO A 177 9.89 3.52 0.02
C PRO A 177 9.03 4.02 1.18
N THR A 178 7.97 4.74 0.82
CA THR A 178 6.84 5.05 1.70
C THR A 178 5.72 4.02 1.53
N ILE A 179 4.73 4.05 2.41
CA ILE A 179 3.54 3.20 2.26
C ILE A 179 2.75 3.56 1.00
N GLU A 180 2.73 4.84 0.61
CA GLU A 180 2.06 5.31 -0.61
C GLU A 180 2.68 4.68 -1.87
N ASP A 181 4.01 4.57 -1.92
CA ASP A 181 4.74 3.93 -3.03
C ASP A 181 4.32 2.46 -3.19
N VAL A 182 4.23 1.72 -2.07
CA VAL A 182 3.81 0.30 -2.07
C VAL A 182 2.34 0.16 -2.47
N VAL A 183 1.48 1.04 -1.97
CA VAL A 183 0.07 1.07 -2.34
C VAL A 183 -0.11 1.35 -3.83
N GLY A 184 0.69 2.26 -4.39
CA GLY A 184 0.75 2.55 -5.82
C GLY A 184 1.12 1.32 -6.65
N LEU A 185 2.19 0.62 -6.27
CA LEU A 185 2.65 -0.61 -6.93
C LEU A 185 1.60 -1.74 -6.87
N THR A 186 0.93 -1.90 -5.73
CA THR A 186 0.13 -3.10 -5.42
C THR A 186 -1.35 -2.99 -5.79
N ALA A 187 -1.87 -1.78 -5.92
CA ALA A 187 -3.26 -1.52 -6.32
C ALA A 187 -3.69 -2.23 -7.63
N PRO A 188 -2.90 -2.21 -8.72
CA PRO A 188 -3.32 -2.84 -9.98
C PRO A 188 -3.19 -4.38 -9.96
N ASP A 189 -2.41 -4.98 -9.05
CA ASP A 189 -2.18 -6.43 -9.06
C ASP A 189 -3.40 -7.22 -8.54
N ARG A 190 -4.11 -7.87 -9.47
CA ARG A 190 -5.29 -8.70 -9.19
C ARG A 190 -4.96 -10.06 -8.58
N ARG A 191 -3.71 -10.52 -8.68
CA ARG A 191 -3.23 -11.79 -8.11
C ARG A 191 -2.87 -11.61 -6.63
N LEU A 192 -2.50 -10.41 -6.22
CA LEU A 192 -2.21 -10.06 -4.83
C LEU A 192 -3.45 -10.26 -3.95
N ARG A 193 -3.30 -11.13 -2.94
CA ARG A 193 -4.36 -11.52 -2.00
C ARG A 193 -4.23 -10.80 -0.67
N TYR A 194 -3.01 -10.64 -0.16
CA TYR A 194 -2.75 -10.01 1.14
C TYR A 194 -1.45 -9.23 1.17
N LEU A 195 -1.45 -8.17 1.97
CA LEU A 195 -0.26 -7.43 2.41
C LEU A 195 -0.11 -7.64 3.91
N PHE A 196 1.05 -8.12 4.33
CA PHE A 196 1.43 -8.33 5.72
C PHE A 196 2.38 -7.21 6.14
N PHE A 197 1.95 -6.38 7.08
CA PHE A 197 2.70 -5.22 7.57
C PHE A 197 3.29 -5.54 8.93
N ASP A 198 4.58 -5.84 9.00
CA ASP A 198 5.27 -6.01 10.28
C ASP A 198 5.68 -4.64 10.84
N VAL A 199 5.10 -4.27 11.98
CA VAL A 199 5.27 -2.93 12.56
C VAL A 199 6.49 -2.90 13.47
N LYS A 200 7.55 -2.22 13.00
CA LYS A 200 8.84 -2.06 13.65
C LYS A 200 8.88 -0.78 14.45
N VAL A 201 8.46 -0.87 15.71
CA VAL A 201 8.57 0.22 16.69
C VAL A 201 9.10 -0.29 18.02
N PRO A 202 9.72 0.55 18.85
CA PRO A 202 10.11 0.14 20.19
C PRO A 202 8.89 -0.29 21.01
N SER A 203 9.01 -1.40 21.74
CA SER A 203 7.92 -1.96 22.54
C SER A 203 7.39 -1.02 23.62
N GLY A 204 8.20 -0.05 24.06
CA GLY A 204 7.82 1.00 25.01
C GLY A 204 7.15 2.23 24.37
N GLN A 205 6.98 2.25 23.05
CA GLN A 205 6.36 3.36 22.31
C GLN A 205 5.21 2.87 21.39
N PRO A 206 4.16 2.23 21.94
CA PRO A 206 3.07 1.68 21.14
C PRO A 206 2.27 2.75 20.36
N GLN A 207 2.33 4.03 20.76
CA GLN A 207 1.71 5.15 20.06
C GLN A 207 2.23 5.32 18.62
N LEU A 208 3.51 5.00 18.37
CA LEU A 208 4.08 5.06 17.02
C LEU A 208 3.40 4.04 16.10
N ALA A 209 3.11 2.84 16.60
CA ALA A 209 2.39 1.81 15.85
C ALA A 209 0.93 2.18 15.60
N VAL A 210 0.29 2.89 16.53
CA VAL A 210 -1.06 3.43 16.33
C VAL A 210 -1.07 4.40 15.16
N ARG A 211 -0.10 5.31 15.09
CA ARG A 211 0.02 6.26 13.96
C ARG A 211 0.32 5.54 12.64
N ILE A 212 1.23 4.55 12.63
CA ILE A 212 1.50 3.73 11.44
C ILE A 212 0.23 3.05 10.95
N LEU A 213 -0.56 2.47 11.86
CA LEU A 213 -1.82 1.82 11.53
C LEU A 213 -2.79 2.79 10.88
N GLU A 214 -3.00 3.98 11.45
CA GLU A 214 -3.93 5.00 10.92
C GLU A 214 -3.57 5.45 9.50
N VAL A 215 -2.30 5.86 9.30
CA VAL A 215 -1.82 6.35 8.01
C VAL A 215 -1.90 5.24 6.95
N THR A 216 -1.48 4.02 7.31
CA THR A 216 -1.53 2.87 6.40
C THR A 216 -2.96 2.46 6.06
N VAL A 217 -3.88 2.49 7.03
CA VAL A 217 -5.31 2.19 6.81
C VAL A 217 -5.91 3.21 5.83
N ALA A 218 -5.62 4.51 6.02
CA ALA A 218 -6.08 5.56 5.12
C ALA A 218 -5.54 5.38 3.70
N ALA A 219 -4.22 5.16 3.54
CA ALA A 219 -3.57 4.95 2.25
C ALA A 219 -4.15 3.73 1.51
N LEU A 220 -4.34 2.61 2.22
CA LEU A 220 -4.92 1.39 1.65
C LEU A 220 -6.40 1.57 1.29
N GLN A 221 -7.16 2.26 2.12
CA GLN A 221 -8.58 2.51 1.85
C GLN A 221 -8.76 3.37 0.59
N ALA A 222 -7.92 4.40 0.40
CA ALA A 222 -7.96 5.27 -0.76
C ALA A 222 -7.81 4.51 -2.10
N ARG A 223 -7.10 3.37 -2.11
CA ARG A 223 -6.96 2.49 -3.28
C ARG A 223 -7.77 1.19 -3.19
N GLY A 224 -8.69 1.07 -2.23
CA GLY A 224 -9.55 -0.12 -2.06
C GLY A 224 -8.80 -1.39 -1.63
N LEU A 225 -7.58 -1.27 -1.10
CA LEU A 225 -6.74 -2.39 -0.67
C LEU A 225 -6.89 -2.78 0.80
N LEU A 226 -7.62 -1.99 1.61
CA LEU A 226 -7.73 -2.23 3.06
C LEU A 226 -8.18 -3.66 3.40
N HIS A 227 -9.09 -4.24 2.61
CA HIS A 227 -9.56 -5.61 2.78
C HIS A 227 -8.47 -6.68 2.60
N LYS A 228 -7.30 -6.34 2.02
CA LYS A 228 -6.12 -7.21 1.86
C LYS A 228 -5.09 -7.04 2.99
N ALA A 229 -5.28 -6.08 3.90
CA ALA A 229 -4.31 -5.74 4.94
C ALA A 229 -4.28 -6.74 6.11
N VAL A 230 -3.09 -7.00 6.63
CA VAL A 230 -2.83 -7.71 7.89
C VAL A 230 -1.66 -7.02 8.60
N PHE A 231 -1.92 -6.37 9.73
CA PHE A 231 -0.90 -5.76 10.57
C PHE A 231 -0.36 -6.78 11.57
N MET A 232 0.95 -6.80 11.76
CA MET A 232 1.68 -7.76 12.58
C MET A 232 2.64 -7.03 13.52
N SER A 233 2.85 -7.61 14.70
CA SER A 233 3.96 -7.22 15.58
C SER A 233 4.23 -8.32 16.61
N PRO A 234 5.50 -8.57 16.97
CA PRO A 234 5.86 -9.51 18.03
C PRO A 234 5.73 -8.92 19.44
N HIS A 235 5.47 -7.61 19.55
CA HIS A 235 5.42 -6.91 20.83
C HIS A 235 3.98 -6.82 21.36
N ALA A 236 3.71 -7.41 22.53
CA ALA A 236 2.35 -7.49 23.09
C ALA A 236 1.71 -6.12 23.34
N ALA A 237 2.49 -5.13 23.80
CA ALA A 237 2.00 -3.77 24.01
C ALA A 237 1.60 -3.10 22.69
N VAL A 238 2.44 -3.23 21.66
CA VAL A 238 2.21 -2.72 20.30
C VAL A 238 0.99 -3.38 19.68
N TYR A 239 0.91 -4.70 19.72
CA TYR A 239 -0.26 -5.48 19.28
C TYR A 239 -1.55 -5.03 19.95
N THR A 240 -1.53 -4.85 21.27
CA THR A 240 -2.72 -4.46 22.04
C THR A 240 -3.19 -3.07 21.65
N ALA A 241 -2.27 -2.12 21.49
CA ALA A 241 -2.58 -0.76 21.07
C ALA A 241 -3.15 -0.70 19.64
N MET A 242 -2.50 -1.39 18.69
CA MET A 242 -3.02 -1.49 17.31
C MET A 242 -4.39 -2.13 17.26
N ARG A 243 -4.63 -3.20 18.04
CA ARG A 243 -5.94 -3.87 18.08
C ARG A 243 -7.03 -2.99 18.68
N ALA A 244 -6.72 -2.23 19.74
CA ALA A 244 -7.65 -1.27 20.32
C ALA A 244 -8.01 -0.20 19.29
N ARG A 245 -7.01 0.38 18.61
CA ARG A 245 -7.26 1.40 17.58
C ARG A 245 -8.01 0.85 16.37
N ALA A 246 -7.66 -0.34 15.89
CA ALA A 246 -8.38 -1.00 14.81
C ALA A 246 -9.88 -1.19 15.14
N GLY A 247 -10.21 -1.49 16.40
CA GLY A 247 -11.59 -1.56 16.88
C GLY A 247 -12.33 -0.22 16.84
N GLN A 248 -11.64 0.87 17.17
CA GLN A 248 -12.19 2.23 17.08
C GLN A 248 -12.36 2.70 15.63
N LEU A 249 -11.48 2.30 14.72
CA LEU A 249 -11.54 2.64 13.30
C LEU A 249 -12.58 1.80 12.53
N ALA A 250 -12.89 0.58 12.99
CA ALA A 250 -13.75 -0.35 12.25
C ALA A 250 -15.12 0.22 11.82
N PRO A 251 -15.85 1.04 12.63
CA PRO A 251 -17.10 1.67 12.20
C PRO A 251 -16.94 2.62 11.01
N LEU A 252 -15.77 3.24 10.83
CA LEU A 252 -15.48 4.16 9.73
C LEU A 252 -15.24 3.43 8.40
N TYR A 253 -14.95 2.12 8.44
CA TYR A 253 -14.61 1.31 7.27
C TYR A 253 -15.52 0.07 7.14
N PRO A 254 -16.84 0.25 6.94
CA PRO A 254 -17.78 -0.85 6.88
C PRO A 254 -17.44 -1.81 5.72
N GLY A 255 -17.32 -3.10 6.04
CA GLY A 255 -16.98 -4.14 5.05
C GLY A 255 -15.49 -4.30 4.74
N ALA A 256 -14.60 -3.46 5.29
CA ALA A 256 -13.16 -3.56 5.13
C ALA A 256 -12.47 -3.86 6.48
N PRO A 257 -12.29 -5.15 6.83
CA PRO A 257 -11.77 -5.53 8.14
C PRO A 257 -10.32 -5.07 8.35
N ILE A 258 -10.06 -4.32 9.41
CA ILE A 258 -8.71 -4.00 9.89
C ILE A 258 -8.21 -5.19 10.71
N ARG A 259 -7.26 -5.95 10.15
CA ARG A 259 -6.77 -7.18 10.79
C ARG A 259 -5.45 -6.90 11.51
N VAL A 260 -5.43 -7.17 12.81
CA VAL A 260 -4.23 -7.08 13.63
C VAL A 260 -3.92 -8.48 14.18
N SER A 261 -2.74 -8.99 13.86
CA SER A 261 -2.26 -10.28 14.29
C SER A 261 -1.03 -10.16 15.19
N PHE A 262 -0.89 -11.10 16.11
CA PHE A 262 0.25 -11.19 16.99
C PHE A 262 1.29 -12.09 16.31
N ASP A 263 2.46 -11.53 16.01
CA ASP A 263 3.52 -12.27 15.36
C ASP A 263 4.34 -13.07 16.38
N ARG A 264 4.25 -14.40 16.34
CA ARG A 264 4.93 -15.22 17.33
C ARG A 264 6.34 -15.58 16.87
N GLU A 265 7.30 -14.84 17.39
CA GLU A 265 8.72 -15.21 17.33
C GLU A 265 9.07 -16.24 18.42
N VAL A 266 9.68 -17.36 18.05
CA VAL A 266 10.14 -18.40 19.00
C VAL A 266 11.48 -17.99 19.63
N ALA A 267 11.54 -17.90 20.96
CA ALA A 267 12.78 -17.55 21.66
C ALA A 267 13.88 -18.62 21.48
N GLN A 268 15.12 -18.15 21.38
CA GLN A 268 16.31 -18.92 21.00
C GLN A 268 16.82 -19.89 22.10
N ILE A 269 16.17 -20.00 23.27
CA ILE A 269 16.60 -20.87 24.39
C ILE A 269 15.38 -21.53 25.09
N VAL A 270 15.54 -22.83 25.37
CA VAL A 270 14.67 -23.80 26.10
C VAL A 270 13.34 -23.24 26.65
N ILE A 271 12.25 -23.72 26.06
CA ILE A 271 10.87 -23.33 26.41
C ILE A 271 10.49 -23.90 27.78
N ALA A 272 10.44 -23.02 28.78
CA ALA A 272 9.63 -23.22 29.98
C ALA A 272 8.25 -22.55 29.75
N ASN A 273 7.17 -23.23 30.11
CA ASN A 273 5.76 -22.80 29.93
C ASN A 273 5.26 -22.65 28.48
N TYR A 274 5.15 -23.77 27.76
CA TYR A 274 4.59 -23.87 26.40
C TYR A 274 3.18 -23.29 26.18
N ALA A 275 2.36 -23.10 27.22
CA ALA A 275 1.04 -22.51 27.09
C ALA A 275 1.08 -21.03 26.68
N ASP A 276 2.15 -20.32 27.05
CA ASP A 276 2.34 -18.89 26.76
C ASP A 276 2.83 -18.63 25.33
N TRP A 277 3.00 -19.69 24.52
CA TRP A 277 3.65 -19.67 23.20
C TRP A 277 2.74 -19.97 22.01
N SER A 278 1.43 -20.10 22.22
CA SER A 278 0.50 -20.31 21.10
C SER A 278 0.10 -19.01 20.43
N SER A 279 0.30 -18.95 19.12
CA SER A 279 -0.16 -17.87 18.23
C SER A 279 -1.69 -17.89 18.06
N VAL A 280 -2.31 -19.05 18.31
CA VAL A 280 -3.76 -19.27 18.21
C VAL A 280 -4.51 -18.84 19.49
N THR A 281 -3.81 -18.69 20.63
CA THR A 281 -4.46 -18.54 21.97
C THR A 281 -4.07 -17.34 22.84
N PRO A 282 -3.54 -16.19 22.37
CA PRO A 282 -3.51 -15.00 23.22
C PRO A 282 -4.86 -14.27 23.13
N ASN A 283 -5.92 -14.78 23.75
CA ASN A 283 -7.24 -14.10 23.85
C ASN A 283 -7.77 -13.50 22.51
N THR A 284 -7.71 -14.25 21.42
CA THR A 284 -8.11 -13.83 20.06
C THR A 284 -9.41 -14.48 19.54
N ALA A 285 -10.08 -15.34 20.32
CA ALA A 285 -11.25 -16.08 19.83
C ALA A 285 -12.63 -15.37 20.01
N SER A 286 -12.67 -14.13 20.53
CA SER A 286 -13.92 -13.38 20.77
C SER A 286 -14.09 -12.07 20.01
N THR A 287 -13.13 -11.66 19.17
CA THR A 287 -13.29 -10.44 18.34
C THR A 287 -12.82 -10.70 16.91
N PRO A 288 -13.75 -11.09 16.01
CA PRO A 288 -13.54 -10.99 14.58
C PRO A 288 -13.00 -9.59 14.21
N PRO A 289 -12.11 -9.46 13.21
CA PRO A 289 -11.82 -10.43 12.16
C PRO A 289 -10.33 -10.86 12.09
N ASN A 290 -9.65 -11.14 13.22
CA ASN A 290 -8.29 -11.70 13.15
C ASN A 290 -8.32 -13.15 12.62
N ARG A 291 -7.76 -13.37 11.42
CA ARG A 291 -7.75 -14.66 10.70
C ARG A 291 -6.35 -15.21 10.42
N PHE A 292 -5.30 -14.59 10.97
CA PHE A 292 -3.93 -14.98 10.68
C PHE A 292 -3.17 -15.26 11.98
N ALA A 293 -2.40 -16.33 11.97
CA ALA A 293 -1.51 -16.73 13.05
C ALA A 293 -0.11 -16.93 12.44
N PRO A 294 0.74 -15.89 12.41
CA PRO A 294 2.12 -16.02 12.01
C PRO A 294 2.96 -16.65 13.13
N ILE A 295 3.82 -17.59 12.74
CA ILE A 295 4.81 -18.23 13.60
C ILE A 295 6.15 -18.28 12.88
N GLY A 296 7.19 -17.81 13.55
CA GLY A 296 8.53 -17.84 12.99
C GLY A 296 9.64 -18.02 14.00
N GLN A 297 10.82 -18.37 13.48
CA GLN A 297 12.00 -18.56 14.29
C GLN A 297 13.10 -17.57 13.84
N PRO A 298 13.55 -16.64 14.71
CA PRO A 298 14.72 -15.82 14.42
C PRO A 298 15.98 -16.70 14.36
N ALA A 299 16.70 -16.63 13.24
CA ALA A 299 17.80 -17.52 12.85
C ALA A 299 18.83 -17.81 13.96
N LEU A 300 19.06 -19.08 14.34
CA LEU A 300 20.20 -19.60 15.16
C LEU A 300 20.24 -21.17 15.18
N PRO A 301 21.37 -21.83 15.55
CA PRO A 301 21.96 -23.01 14.88
C PRO A 301 21.12 -24.30 14.90
N ALA A 302 21.49 -25.25 14.02
CA ALA A 302 20.80 -26.49 13.63
C ALA A 302 20.11 -27.35 14.73
N ALA A 303 20.43 -27.16 16.02
CA ALA A 303 19.74 -27.79 17.13
C ALA A 303 18.28 -27.26 17.34
N SER A 304 17.91 -26.16 16.69
CA SER A 304 16.63 -25.46 16.84
C SER A 304 15.53 -25.89 15.86
N ALA A 305 15.88 -26.48 14.71
CA ALA A 305 14.91 -26.84 13.67
C ALA A 305 13.86 -27.88 14.16
N LEU A 306 14.28 -28.89 14.94
CA LEU A 306 13.35 -29.88 15.50
C LEU A 306 12.35 -29.24 16.48
N GLN A 307 12.79 -28.24 17.25
CA GLN A 307 11.92 -27.52 18.18
C GLN A 307 10.89 -26.68 17.42
N PHE A 308 11.30 -26.00 16.34
CA PHE A 308 10.39 -25.27 15.47
C PHE A 308 9.33 -26.18 14.83
N PHE A 309 9.72 -27.31 14.23
CA PHE A 309 8.75 -28.22 13.64
C PHE A 309 7.78 -28.83 14.66
N THR A 310 8.25 -29.08 15.89
CA THR A 310 7.39 -29.57 16.99
C THR A 310 6.37 -28.51 17.40
N LEU A 311 6.78 -27.23 17.42
CA LEU A 311 5.87 -26.12 17.69
C LEU A 311 4.84 -25.96 16.57
N VAL A 312 5.26 -26.04 15.31
CA VAL A 312 4.36 -25.99 14.16
C VAL A 312 3.29 -27.09 14.23
N ASP A 313 3.67 -28.34 14.57
CA ASP A 313 2.69 -29.44 14.75
C ASP A 313 1.65 -29.13 15.83
N ARG A 314 2.06 -28.47 16.91
CA ARG A 314 1.15 -28.05 17.97
C ARG A 314 0.23 -26.91 17.52
N GLU A 315 0.75 -25.90 16.85
CA GLU A 315 -0.05 -24.77 16.34
C GLU A 315 -1.07 -25.22 15.29
N ILE A 316 -0.70 -26.19 14.44
CA ILE A 316 -1.62 -26.86 13.52
C ILE A 316 -2.78 -27.50 14.30
N GLY A 317 -2.48 -28.27 15.35
CA GLY A 317 -3.51 -28.89 16.19
C GLY A 317 -4.46 -27.86 16.82
N LEU A 318 -3.94 -26.72 17.28
CA LEU A 318 -4.74 -25.64 17.85
C LEU A 318 -5.58 -24.92 16.79
N ARG A 319 -5.00 -24.60 15.63
CA ARG A 319 -5.72 -24.01 14.50
C ARG A 319 -6.84 -24.94 14.04
N ASP A 320 -6.58 -26.23 13.90
CA ASP A 320 -7.57 -27.20 13.43
C ASP A 320 -8.72 -27.34 14.43
N ALA A 321 -8.40 -27.37 15.73
CA ALA A 321 -9.40 -27.32 16.79
C ALA A 321 -10.21 -26.00 16.77
N HIS A 322 -9.55 -24.85 16.55
CA HIS A 322 -10.21 -23.56 16.41
C HIS A 322 -11.14 -23.52 15.19
N ASN A 323 -10.69 -24.08 14.06
CA ASN A 323 -11.40 -24.09 12.78
C ASN A 323 -12.53 -25.14 12.73
N ALA A 324 -12.61 -26.06 13.69
CA ALA A 324 -13.63 -27.10 13.74
C ALA A 324 -15.02 -26.47 13.79
N GLY A 325 -15.84 -26.72 12.75
CA GLY A 325 -17.20 -26.21 12.64
C GLY A 325 -17.33 -24.75 12.15
N ARG A 326 -16.22 -24.07 11.82
CA ARG A 326 -16.26 -22.69 11.27
C ARG A 326 -16.43 -22.68 9.76
N ALA A 327 -17.12 -21.66 9.25
CA ALA A 327 -17.24 -21.41 7.81
C ALA A 327 -15.86 -21.10 7.20
N ALA A 328 -15.66 -21.37 5.91
CA ALA A 328 -14.37 -21.20 5.25
C ALA A 328 -13.79 -19.79 5.39
N ASN A 329 -14.65 -18.76 5.36
CA ASN A 329 -14.25 -17.36 5.50
C ASN A 329 -13.85 -16.97 6.94
N ASP A 330 -14.19 -17.79 7.93
CA ASP A 330 -13.91 -17.55 9.36
C ASP A 330 -12.76 -18.41 9.89
N LYS A 331 -12.12 -19.19 9.01
CA LYS A 331 -11.00 -20.04 9.39
C LYS A 331 -9.74 -19.21 9.61
N LEU A 332 -9.04 -19.54 10.69
CA LEU A 332 -7.70 -19.07 10.99
C LEU A 332 -6.70 -19.74 10.04
N LYS A 333 -5.80 -18.93 9.46
CA LYS A 333 -4.68 -19.35 8.63
C LYS A 333 -3.39 -19.32 9.45
N LEU A 334 -2.65 -20.42 9.48
CA LEU A 334 -1.33 -20.51 10.09
C LEU A 334 -0.26 -20.19 9.04
N ILE A 335 0.54 -19.16 9.28
CA ILE A 335 1.58 -18.67 8.38
C ILE A 335 2.95 -18.94 9.00
N ALA A 336 3.85 -19.61 8.29
CA ALA A 336 5.20 -19.90 8.79
C ALA A 336 6.26 -19.00 8.15
N TRP A 337 7.21 -18.50 8.94
CA TRP A 337 8.27 -17.60 8.46
C TRP A 337 9.62 -17.76 9.21
N THR A 338 10.76 -17.31 8.69
CA THR A 338 11.07 -17.15 7.26
C THR A 338 11.73 -18.46 6.80
N ILE A 339 11.17 -19.09 5.76
CA ILE A 339 11.55 -20.44 5.36
C ILE A 339 12.12 -20.42 3.96
N ASP A 340 13.37 -20.87 3.81
CA ASP A 340 14.09 -20.74 2.55
C ASP A 340 14.47 -22.09 1.93
N SER A 341 14.75 -23.10 2.75
CA SER A 341 15.22 -24.39 2.23
C SER A 341 14.08 -25.19 1.60
N SER A 342 14.30 -25.77 0.41
CA SER A 342 13.27 -26.58 -0.26
C SER A 342 12.76 -27.74 0.61
N THR A 343 13.64 -28.30 1.44
CA THR A 343 13.30 -29.38 2.39
C THR A 343 12.31 -28.90 3.45
N ASP A 344 12.57 -27.74 4.07
CA ASP A 344 11.70 -27.19 5.11
C ASP A 344 10.39 -26.67 4.53
N LEU A 345 10.42 -26.05 3.33
CA LEU A 345 9.22 -25.67 2.59
C LEU A 345 8.29 -26.89 2.38
N CYS A 346 8.81 -27.99 1.82
CA CYS A 346 8.04 -29.22 1.66
C CYS A 346 7.54 -29.79 2.99
N THR A 347 8.36 -29.73 4.04
CA THR A 347 8.02 -30.29 5.35
C THR A 347 6.83 -29.54 5.96
N LEU A 348 6.83 -28.21 5.91
CA LEU A 348 5.73 -27.39 6.42
C LEU A 348 4.46 -27.53 5.57
N ILE A 349 4.60 -27.58 4.25
CA ILE A 349 3.50 -27.89 3.33
C ILE A 349 2.86 -29.23 3.71
N GLY A 350 3.66 -30.28 3.90
CA GLY A 350 3.17 -31.61 4.26
C GLY A 350 2.52 -31.67 5.65
N LYS A 351 2.95 -30.80 6.57
CA LYS A 351 2.30 -30.61 7.88
C LYS A 351 0.96 -29.86 7.77
N GLY A 352 0.77 -29.07 6.72
CA GLY A 352 -0.49 -28.40 6.40
C GLY A 352 -0.58 -26.98 6.93
N VAL A 353 0.50 -26.19 6.85
CA VAL A 353 0.42 -24.72 7.01
C VAL A 353 -0.40 -24.09 5.88
N ASP A 354 -0.95 -22.89 6.10
CA ASP A 354 -1.83 -22.21 5.13
C ASP A 354 -1.07 -21.22 4.23
N GLY A 355 0.17 -20.90 4.59
CA GLY A 355 1.05 -20.03 3.83
C GLY A 355 2.47 -20.03 4.39
N ILE A 356 3.43 -19.67 3.55
CA ILE A 356 4.83 -19.58 3.93
C ILE A 356 5.40 -18.26 3.41
N LEU A 357 6.16 -17.62 4.29
CA LEU A 357 6.91 -16.41 4.05
C LEU A 357 8.39 -16.76 3.82
N THR A 358 8.95 -16.31 2.71
CA THR A 358 10.24 -16.80 2.20
C THR A 358 11.04 -15.69 1.54
N ASN A 359 12.38 -15.79 1.62
CA ASN A 359 13.28 -14.94 0.84
C ASN A 359 13.34 -15.34 -0.64
N TYR A 360 12.78 -16.51 -1.01
CA TYR A 360 12.86 -17.11 -2.35
C TYR A 360 11.46 -17.37 -2.94
N PRO A 361 10.68 -16.34 -3.28
CA PRO A 361 9.30 -16.51 -3.73
C PRO A 361 9.19 -17.43 -4.95
N ALA A 362 10.10 -17.33 -5.93
CA ALA A 362 10.12 -18.22 -7.10
C ALA A 362 10.23 -19.71 -6.72
N ARG A 363 11.05 -20.02 -5.71
CA ARG A 363 11.25 -21.41 -5.24
C ARG A 363 9.96 -21.97 -4.65
N LEU A 364 9.30 -21.21 -3.79
CA LEU A 364 8.04 -21.63 -3.17
C LEU A 364 6.92 -21.70 -4.22
N ALA A 365 6.78 -20.69 -5.08
CA ALA A 365 5.80 -20.69 -6.16
C ALA A 365 5.95 -21.91 -7.08
N GLY A 366 7.19 -22.25 -7.47
CA GLY A 366 7.48 -23.44 -8.27
C GLY A 366 7.09 -24.75 -7.58
N ILE A 367 7.26 -24.83 -6.25
CA ILE A 367 6.85 -25.99 -5.45
C ILE A 367 5.32 -26.17 -5.46
N VAL A 368 4.56 -25.08 -5.30
CA VAL A 368 3.08 -25.13 -5.19
C VAL A 368 2.34 -24.91 -6.51
N ALA A 369 3.06 -24.68 -7.61
CA ALA A 369 2.49 -24.43 -8.93
C ALA A 369 1.39 -25.43 -9.36
N PRO A 370 1.49 -26.76 -9.08
CA PRO A 370 0.44 -27.71 -9.46
C PRO A 370 -0.94 -27.46 -8.83
N TRP A 371 -1.05 -26.65 -7.77
CA TRP A 371 -2.29 -26.46 -7.01
C TRP A 371 -3.21 -25.37 -7.59
N PHE A 372 -2.69 -24.51 -8.47
CA PHE A 372 -3.42 -23.40 -9.07
C PHE A 372 -3.82 -23.75 -10.51
N PRO A 373 -5.11 -24.06 -10.78
CA PRO A 373 -5.55 -24.28 -12.15
C PRO A 373 -5.59 -22.94 -12.89
N SER A 374 -4.98 -22.89 -14.08
CA SER A 374 -4.78 -21.72 -14.96
C SER A 374 -3.63 -20.76 -14.61
N SER A 375 -2.48 -21.29 -14.19
CA SER A 375 -1.20 -20.66 -14.56
C SER A 375 -0.88 -21.03 -16.01
N PRO A 376 -0.38 -20.12 -16.88
CA PRO A 376 0.24 -20.54 -18.12
C PRO A 376 1.26 -21.62 -17.79
N LYS A 377 1.27 -22.72 -18.54
CA LYS A 377 2.37 -23.67 -18.46
C LYS A 377 3.63 -22.96 -18.96
N HIS A 378 4.31 -22.23 -18.09
CA HIS A 378 5.68 -21.82 -18.33
C HIS A 378 6.48 -23.12 -18.45
N GLY A 379 6.95 -23.37 -19.67
CA GLY A 379 7.52 -24.64 -20.11
C GLY A 379 8.88 -24.96 -19.54
N CYS A 380 9.14 -24.71 -18.25
CA CYS A 380 10.19 -25.43 -17.55
C CYS A 380 9.61 -26.76 -17.07
N PRO A 381 10.06 -27.92 -17.59
CA PRO A 381 9.71 -29.20 -17.01
C PRO A 381 10.21 -29.23 -15.57
N ILE A 382 9.32 -29.56 -14.64
CA ILE A 382 9.67 -29.81 -13.24
C ILE A 382 10.56 -31.05 -13.20
N GLY A 383 11.87 -30.87 -12.92
CA GLY A 383 12.79 -31.99 -12.76
C GLY A 383 14.19 -31.59 -12.30
N THR A 384 14.49 -31.81 -11.02
CA THR A 384 15.83 -31.85 -10.40
C THR A 384 16.60 -30.53 -10.28
N LEU A 385 17.13 -30.31 -9.07
CA LEU A 385 17.79 -29.09 -8.59
C LEU A 385 19.17 -28.79 -9.20
N ASN A 386 19.44 -29.18 -10.45
CA ASN A 386 20.72 -28.88 -11.12
C ASN A 386 20.56 -28.25 -12.52
N GLU A 387 19.37 -27.80 -12.92
CA GLU A 387 19.16 -27.19 -14.25
C GLU A 387 18.62 -25.75 -14.20
N TYR A 388 18.70 -25.06 -13.06
CA TYR A 388 18.69 -23.59 -13.10
C TYR A 388 20.03 -23.03 -13.63
N SER A 389 21.07 -23.86 -13.69
CA SER A 389 22.26 -23.56 -14.48
C SER A 389 22.08 -23.82 -15.97
N GLU A 390 20.98 -24.43 -16.46
CA GLU A 390 20.78 -24.66 -17.90
C GLU A 390 19.75 -23.73 -18.55
N CYS A 391 18.85 -23.09 -17.79
CA CYS A 391 18.24 -21.82 -18.24
C CYS A 391 19.25 -20.65 -18.22
N VAL A 392 20.43 -20.85 -17.61
CA VAL A 392 21.56 -19.90 -17.59
C VAL A 392 22.78 -20.45 -18.36
N ALA A 393 22.69 -21.58 -19.08
CA ALA A 393 23.82 -22.13 -19.86
C ALA A 393 23.53 -22.44 -21.34
N SER A 394 22.85 -21.53 -22.03
CA SER A 394 23.11 -21.34 -23.48
C SER A 394 24.05 -20.17 -23.78
N CYS A 395 24.48 -19.39 -22.78
CA CYS A 395 25.54 -18.40 -22.93
C CYS A 395 26.90 -18.99 -22.50
N SER A 396 27.57 -19.72 -23.40
CA SER A 396 28.97 -20.10 -23.19
C SER A 396 29.90 -19.04 -23.78
N PRO A 397 30.92 -18.57 -23.03
CA PRO A 397 31.79 -17.49 -23.44
C PRO A 397 32.88 -18.01 -24.36
N THR A 398 32.96 -17.48 -25.58
CA THR A 398 34.18 -17.56 -26.37
C THR A 398 34.62 -16.16 -26.77
N THR A 399 34.94 -15.35 -25.77
CA THR A 399 36.10 -14.43 -25.77
C THR A 399 36.14 -13.71 -24.42
N THR A 400 37.33 -13.66 -23.85
CA THR A 400 37.65 -13.01 -22.58
C THR A 400 37.68 -11.50 -22.76
N GLU A 401 36.69 -10.79 -22.21
CA GLU A 401 36.76 -9.50 -21.52
C GLU A 401 35.31 -8.98 -21.31
N ASN A 402 34.95 -8.65 -20.06
CA ASN A 402 33.66 -8.11 -19.59
C ASN A 402 32.45 -9.07 -19.56
N ALA A 403 32.24 -9.71 -18.41
CA ALA A 403 30.99 -10.38 -18.07
C ALA A 403 29.99 -9.36 -17.49
N GLY A 404 29.08 -8.87 -18.33
CA GLY A 404 27.91 -8.08 -17.95
C GLY A 404 26.74 -8.44 -18.87
N PHE A 405 25.58 -8.74 -18.26
CA PHE A 405 24.23 -8.81 -18.83
C PHE A 405 24.00 -9.68 -20.09
N CYS A 406 23.11 -10.67 -19.99
CA CYS A 406 22.50 -11.24 -21.19
C CYS A 406 21.58 -10.16 -21.78
N GLY A 407 22.05 -9.45 -22.81
CA GLY A 407 21.21 -8.64 -23.67
C GLY A 407 20.26 -9.54 -24.45
N HIS A 408 18.98 -9.21 -24.39
CA HIS A 408 17.92 -9.88 -25.14
C HIS A 408 18.04 -9.47 -26.62
N THR A 409 18.22 -10.43 -27.52
CA THR A 409 17.99 -10.24 -28.97
C THR A 409 17.04 -11.34 -29.41
N CYS A 410 15.87 -10.98 -29.95
CA CYS A 410 14.84 -11.92 -30.40
C CYS A 410 15.42 -12.94 -31.39
N ASP A 411 15.40 -14.23 -31.03
CA ASP A 411 15.76 -15.34 -31.94
C ASP A 411 14.54 -15.70 -32.81
N PRO A 412 14.61 -15.52 -34.13
CA PRO A 412 13.50 -15.80 -35.04
C PRO A 412 13.15 -17.30 -35.18
N ASN A 413 13.86 -18.21 -34.49
CA ASN A 413 13.62 -19.65 -34.54
C ASN A 413 12.90 -20.22 -33.30
N LEU A 414 12.48 -19.38 -32.34
CA LEU A 414 11.71 -19.82 -31.18
C LEU A 414 10.20 -19.54 -31.36
N PRO A 415 9.32 -20.50 -31.02
CA PRO A 415 7.88 -20.28 -31.11
C PRO A 415 7.45 -19.26 -30.04
N SER A 416 6.79 -18.20 -30.48
CA SER A 416 6.25 -17.09 -29.68
C SER A 416 5.63 -17.59 -28.37
N TYR A 417 6.33 -17.32 -27.26
CA TYR A 417 5.81 -17.52 -25.90
C TYR A 417 4.82 -16.38 -25.59
N GLY A 418 3.80 -16.62 -24.77
CA GLY A 418 2.71 -15.65 -24.47
C GLY A 418 3.20 -14.32 -23.88
N PRO A 419 2.29 -13.36 -23.59
CA PRO A 419 2.59 -11.93 -23.48
C PRO A 419 3.77 -11.73 -22.54
N GLN A 420 4.91 -11.43 -23.16
CA GLN A 420 6.09 -11.00 -22.47
C GLN A 420 5.82 -9.56 -22.01
N ILE A 421 6.56 -9.10 -21.01
CA ILE A 421 6.35 -7.76 -20.43
C ILE A 421 7.45 -6.90 -21.01
N GLU A 422 7.08 -5.83 -21.71
CA GLU A 422 8.03 -4.82 -22.15
C GLU A 422 8.77 -4.23 -20.96
N VAL A 423 10.06 -3.95 -21.15
CA VAL A 423 10.92 -3.29 -20.19
C VAL A 423 11.61 -2.18 -20.93
N CYS A 424 11.41 -0.94 -20.49
CA CYS A 424 12.03 0.20 -21.14
C CYS A 424 13.56 0.18 -21.07
N ASP A 425 14.18 -0.47 -22.05
CA ASP A 425 15.62 -0.66 -22.16
C ASP A 425 16.13 -0.59 -23.61
N GLY A 426 15.29 -0.14 -24.54
CA GLY A 426 15.58 0.03 -25.96
C GLY A 426 15.54 -1.28 -26.74
N ILE A 427 14.95 -2.33 -26.16
CA ILE A 427 14.89 -3.67 -26.73
C ILE A 427 13.43 -4.12 -26.76
N ASP A 428 13.03 -4.71 -27.88
CA ASP A 428 11.78 -5.46 -28.03
C ASP A 428 11.81 -6.68 -27.10
N ASN A 429 11.30 -6.47 -25.88
CA ASN A 429 11.39 -7.39 -24.76
C ASN A 429 10.35 -8.52 -24.89
N ASP A 430 9.28 -8.22 -25.62
CA ASP A 430 8.14 -9.07 -25.82
C ASP A 430 8.08 -9.76 -27.20
N CYS A 431 8.96 -9.33 -28.10
CA CYS A 431 9.14 -9.78 -29.47
C CYS A 431 7.87 -9.62 -30.34
N ASP A 432 7.04 -8.60 -30.09
CA ASP A 432 5.89 -8.25 -30.92
C ASP A 432 6.24 -7.37 -32.15
N GLY A 433 7.48 -6.85 -32.19
CA GLY A 433 8.02 -6.01 -33.25
C GLY A 433 7.89 -4.50 -33.00
N GLN A 434 7.37 -4.10 -31.84
CA GLN A 434 7.51 -2.77 -31.26
C GLN A 434 8.62 -2.82 -30.20
N VAL A 435 9.15 -1.66 -29.83
CA VAL A 435 10.18 -1.55 -28.80
C VAL A 435 9.59 -0.66 -27.74
N ASP A 436 9.56 -1.14 -26.50
CA ASP A 436 9.16 -0.35 -25.33
C ASP A 436 7.78 0.30 -25.49
N GLU A 437 6.79 -0.41 -26.04
CA GLU A 437 5.45 0.13 -26.18
C GLU A 437 4.69 0.20 -24.86
N GLY A 438 3.80 1.20 -24.74
CA GLY A 438 3.03 1.44 -23.52
C GLY A 438 3.77 2.22 -22.43
N TYR A 439 4.98 2.69 -22.72
CA TYR A 439 5.71 3.69 -21.94
C TYR A 439 5.34 5.11 -22.38
N THR A 440 5.62 6.09 -21.52
CA THR A 440 5.40 7.52 -21.84
C THR A 440 6.35 7.93 -22.96
N ASP A 441 5.83 8.75 -23.87
CA ASP A 441 6.53 9.37 -25.00
C ASP A 441 6.07 10.84 -24.97
N SER A 442 6.86 11.68 -24.31
CA SER A 442 6.50 13.03 -23.91
C SER A 442 6.53 14.01 -25.09
N ASP A 443 7.40 13.80 -26.09
CA ASP A 443 7.49 14.61 -27.30
C ASP A 443 6.76 14.02 -28.53
N GLY A 444 6.40 12.74 -28.47
CA GLY A 444 5.65 12.02 -29.51
C GLY A 444 6.49 11.63 -30.72
N ASP A 445 7.82 11.57 -30.62
CA ASP A 445 8.71 11.21 -31.73
C ASP A 445 8.74 9.71 -32.04
N GLY A 446 8.15 8.91 -31.15
CA GLY A 446 8.07 7.45 -31.23
C GLY A 446 9.18 6.72 -30.47
N THR A 447 10.02 7.45 -29.73
CA THR A 447 10.96 6.93 -28.74
C THR A 447 10.36 7.19 -27.35
N PRO A 448 10.25 6.18 -26.47
CA PRO A 448 9.72 6.42 -25.12
C PRO A 448 10.77 7.09 -24.23
N ASP A 449 10.32 7.97 -23.33
CA ASP A 449 11.13 8.80 -22.40
C ASP A 449 12.28 8.03 -21.76
N CYS A 450 11.99 6.82 -21.29
CA CYS A 450 12.98 5.98 -20.60
C CYS A 450 14.16 5.50 -21.47
N THR A 451 14.10 5.71 -22.78
CA THR A 451 15.20 5.51 -23.75
C THR A 451 15.51 6.73 -24.59
N ASP A 452 14.69 7.78 -24.48
CA ASP A 452 14.93 9.05 -25.13
C ASP A 452 16.03 9.81 -24.37
N PRO A 453 17.00 10.44 -25.06
CA PRO A 453 17.92 11.37 -24.44
C PRO A 453 17.38 12.79 -24.21
N ASP A 454 16.19 13.12 -24.74
CA ASP A 454 15.53 14.43 -24.75
C ASP A 454 14.00 14.22 -24.74
N ASP A 455 13.43 13.86 -23.58
CA ASP A 455 12.06 13.31 -23.51
C ASP A 455 10.99 14.28 -24.03
N ASP A 456 11.24 15.59 -24.00
CA ASP A 456 10.28 16.63 -24.42
C ASP A 456 10.62 17.32 -25.75
N GLY A 457 11.73 16.94 -26.37
CA GLY A 457 12.13 17.36 -27.71
C GLY A 457 12.43 18.86 -27.85
N ASP A 458 12.75 19.56 -26.77
CA ASP A 458 13.02 21.01 -26.81
C ASP A 458 14.43 21.35 -27.35
N GLY A 459 15.29 20.33 -27.42
CA GLY A 459 16.67 20.38 -27.88
C GLY A 459 17.71 20.48 -26.75
N ILE A 460 17.33 20.27 -25.50
CA ILE A 460 18.19 20.11 -24.32
C ILE A 460 18.04 18.67 -23.84
N ALA A 461 19.16 17.95 -23.70
CA ALA A 461 19.09 16.56 -23.23
C ALA A 461 18.76 16.49 -21.73
N ASP A 462 18.00 15.48 -21.28
CA ASP A 462 17.45 15.36 -19.92
C ASP A 462 18.50 15.55 -18.81
N VAL A 463 19.72 15.07 -19.05
CA VAL A 463 20.85 15.19 -18.11
C VAL A 463 21.27 16.64 -17.83
N ALA A 464 20.85 17.56 -18.68
CA ALA A 464 21.10 18.99 -18.61
C ALA A 464 19.80 19.81 -18.59
N ASP A 465 18.65 19.13 -18.57
CA ASP A 465 17.33 19.73 -18.58
C ASP A 465 16.78 19.87 -17.16
N ASN A 466 16.35 21.07 -16.79
CA ASN A 466 15.67 21.32 -15.51
C ASN A 466 14.16 21.01 -15.55
N CYS A 467 13.60 20.71 -16.72
CA CYS A 467 12.27 20.14 -16.95
C CYS A 467 12.28 19.01 -17.98
N PRO A 468 12.88 17.84 -17.70
CA PRO A 468 13.10 16.79 -18.68
C PRO A 468 11.88 16.32 -19.49
N THR A 469 10.65 16.54 -19.00
CA THR A 469 9.41 16.08 -19.65
C THR A 469 8.48 17.23 -20.08
N VAL A 470 8.93 18.49 -19.97
CA VAL A 470 8.12 19.66 -20.28
C VAL A 470 8.98 20.71 -21.00
N ALA A 471 8.81 20.75 -22.32
CA ALA A 471 9.64 21.55 -23.21
C ALA A 471 9.84 23.00 -22.74
N ASN A 472 11.08 23.35 -22.40
CA ASN A 472 11.46 24.63 -21.83
C ASN A 472 12.86 25.08 -22.25
N ARG A 473 13.11 25.17 -23.55
CA ARG A 473 14.41 25.52 -24.16
C ARG A 473 15.16 26.73 -23.56
N GLY A 474 14.47 27.62 -22.85
CA GLY A 474 15.04 28.74 -22.12
C GLY A 474 15.73 28.36 -20.80
N GLN A 475 15.42 27.19 -20.23
CA GLN A 475 15.95 26.63 -18.98
C GLN A 475 15.86 27.64 -17.83
N GLU A 476 14.76 28.40 -17.79
CA GLU A 476 14.48 29.30 -16.68
C GLU A 476 14.27 28.50 -15.39
N ASP A 477 14.91 28.94 -14.31
CA ASP A 477 14.86 28.39 -12.94
C ASP A 477 15.04 29.60 -12.03
N ARG A 478 13.92 30.22 -11.65
CA ARG A 478 13.93 31.55 -11.04
C ARG A 478 14.39 31.53 -9.58
N ASP A 479 14.05 30.48 -8.85
CA ASP A 479 14.37 30.35 -7.44
C ASP A 479 15.66 29.54 -7.17
N GLY A 480 16.17 28.83 -8.18
CA GLY A 480 17.46 28.16 -8.17
C GLY A 480 17.45 26.80 -7.50
N ASP A 481 16.31 26.12 -7.45
CA ASP A 481 16.16 24.79 -6.84
C ASP A 481 16.57 23.64 -7.78
N GLY A 482 16.73 23.95 -9.08
CA GLY A 482 17.11 23.01 -10.13
C GLY A 482 15.93 22.36 -10.86
N ILE A 483 14.69 22.76 -10.55
CA ILE A 483 13.48 22.47 -11.31
C ILE A 483 13.18 23.71 -12.17
N GLY A 484 12.86 23.53 -13.45
CA GLY A 484 12.59 24.66 -14.32
C GLY A 484 11.21 25.27 -14.10
N ASP A 485 11.08 26.58 -14.34
CA ASP A 485 9.83 27.34 -14.20
C ASP A 485 8.63 26.72 -14.95
N ALA A 486 8.91 25.93 -16.00
CA ALA A 486 7.88 25.30 -16.84
C ALA A 486 7.24 24.05 -16.19
N CYS A 487 7.97 23.36 -15.33
CA CYS A 487 7.56 22.12 -14.66
C CYS A 487 7.53 22.26 -13.13
N ASP A 488 7.92 23.42 -12.62
CA ASP A 488 7.83 23.76 -11.21
C ASP A 488 6.43 24.28 -10.86
N SER A 489 5.82 23.69 -9.83
CA SER A 489 4.55 24.16 -9.27
C SER A 489 4.75 25.36 -8.33
N CYS A 490 5.97 25.57 -7.85
CA CYS A 490 6.39 26.64 -6.94
C CYS A 490 7.58 27.43 -7.50
N PRO A 491 7.47 28.03 -8.70
CA PRO A 491 8.59 28.63 -9.46
C PRO A 491 9.18 29.91 -8.84
N ASP A 492 8.78 30.25 -7.62
CA ASP A 492 9.27 31.40 -6.86
C ASP A 492 9.77 30.97 -5.47
N ASP A 493 9.73 29.69 -5.12
CA ASP A 493 10.07 29.14 -3.81
C ASP A 493 10.93 27.85 -3.91
N PRO A 494 12.23 27.94 -3.60
CA PRO A 494 13.11 26.79 -3.73
C PRO A 494 12.86 25.71 -2.67
N GLY A 495 12.01 26.01 -1.67
CA GLY A 495 11.53 25.06 -0.67
C GLY A 495 10.40 24.16 -1.18
N ASN A 496 9.76 24.53 -2.30
CA ASN A 496 8.58 23.89 -2.85
C ASN A 496 7.44 23.69 -1.82
N ASP A 497 6.43 22.93 -2.23
CA ASP A 497 5.42 22.38 -1.33
C ASP A 497 6.03 21.22 -0.50
N SER A 498 6.69 21.59 0.60
CA SER A 498 7.44 20.67 1.47
C SER A 498 6.56 19.62 2.17
N ASP A 499 5.27 19.90 2.40
CA ASP A 499 4.35 19.00 3.09
C ASP A 499 3.25 18.39 2.19
N ASN A 500 3.24 18.76 0.91
CA ASN A 500 2.37 18.29 -0.15
C ASN A 500 0.88 18.61 0.06
N ASP A 501 0.56 19.78 0.58
CA ASP A 501 -0.82 20.24 0.75
C ASP A 501 -1.39 21.01 -0.45
N GLY A 502 -0.53 21.32 -1.42
CA GLY A 502 -0.83 22.05 -2.64
C GLY A 502 -0.53 23.54 -2.57
N ILE A 503 0.18 24.02 -1.54
CA ILE A 503 0.56 25.41 -1.31
C ILE A 503 2.09 25.51 -1.23
N CYS A 504 2.66 26.50 -1.89
CA CYS A 504 4.11 26.71 -1.88
C CYS A 504 4.56 27.26 -0.52
N GLY A 505 5.70 26.79 -0.02
CA GLY A 505 6.19 27.08 1.33
C GLY A 505 6.41 28.57 1.62
N ASP A 506 6.64 29.39 0.60
CA ASP A 506 6.78 30.85 0.72
C ASP A 506 5.46 31.59 1.03
N VAL A 507 4.32 31.00 0.65
CA VAL A 507 2.97 31.52 0.88
C VAL A 507 2.13 30.66 1.83
N ASP A 508 2.70 29.57 2.32
CA ASP A 508 2.11 28.66 3.28
C ASP A 508 2.31 29.18 4.72
N ASN A 509 1.22 29.33 5.48
CA ASN A 509 1.28 29.69 6.90
C ASN A 509 1.67 28.51 7.81
N CYS A 510 1.78 27.28 7.28
CA CYS A 510 2.41 26.13 7.90
C CYS A 510 3.29 25.29 6.93
N PRO A 511 4.44 25.81 6.47
CA PRO A 511 5.28 25.24 5.37
C PRO A 511 5.78 23.79 5.52
N THR A 512 5.54 23.15 6.66
CA THR A 512 6.01 21.80 6.97
C THR A 512 4.92 20.92 7.60
N ARG A 513 3.68 21.42 7.68
CA ARG A 513 2.57 20.71 8.29
C ARG A 513 1.28 20.96 7.52
N TRP A 514 0.94 19.95 6.71
CA TRP A 514 -0.22 19.92 5.82
C TRP A 514 -1.43 20.69 6.35
N ASN A 515 -1.81 21.77 5.67
CA ASN A 515 -2.93 22.61 6.05
C ASN A 515 -3.50 23.41 4.85
N ARG A 516 -3.91 22.70 3.79
CA ARG A 516 -4.49 23.29 2.57
C ARG A 516 -5.57 24.38 2.78
N GLY A 517 -6.24 24.36 3.92
CA GLY A 517 -7.25 25.35 4.31
C GLY A 517 -6.70 26.70 4.80
N GLN A 518 -5.41 26.79 5.11
CA GLN A 518 -4.69 28.00 5.56
C GLN A 518 -5.44 28.76 6.65
N GLN A 519 -6.06 28.03 7.58
CA GLN A 519 -6.67 28.65 8.75
C GLN A 519 -5.58 29.32 9.59
N ASP A 520 -5.89 30.51 10.10
CA ASP A 520 -5.05 31.42 10.89
C ASP A 520 -6.01 32.29 11.69
N ASN A 521 -6.46 31.74 12.82
CA ASN A 521 -7.60 32.26 13.56
C ASN A 521 -7.30 33.56 14.31
N ASP A 522 -6.03 33.81 14.65
CA ASP A 522 -5.58 35.06 15.27
C ASP A 522 -4.93 36.07 14.30
N GLY A 523 -4.59 35.64 13.08
CA GLY A 523 -4.03 36.47 12.03
C GLY A 523 -2.54 36.84 12.24
N ASP A 524 -1.78 36.06 12.99
CA ASP A 524 -0.36 36.31 13.24
C ASP A 524 0.56 35.82 12.11
N GLY A 525 0.01 35.03 11.19
CA GLY A 525 0.68 34.47 10.01
C GLY A 525 1.25 33.06 10.22
N ILE A 526 1.07 32.46 11.40
CA ILE A 526 1.25 31.03 11.67
C ILE A 526 -0.13 30.38 11.59
N GLY A 527 -0.28 29.32 10.80
CA GLY A 527 -1.60 28.68 10.67
C GLY A 527 -1.97 27.83 11.87
N ASP A 528 -3.27 27.66 12.15
CA ASP A 528 -3.81 26.85 13.27
C ASP A 528 -3.24 25.42 13.30
N ALA A 529 -2.79 24.91 12.15
CA ALA A 529 -2.17 23.60 12.10
C ALA A 529 -0.83 23.58 12.88
N CYS A 530 -0.04 24.64 12.81
CA CYS A 530 1.31 24.72 13.34
C CYS A 530 1.49 25.79 14.42
N ASP A 531 0.44 26.55 14.72
CA ASP A 531 0.37 27.40 15.89
C ASP A 531 0.17 26.56 17.17
N PRO A 532 0.86 26.87 18.28
CA PRO A 532 0.56 26.30 19.59
C PRO A 532 -0.56 27.00 20.40
N ASP A 533 -1.09 28.12 19.92
CA ASP A 533 -2.11 28.97 20.57
C ASP A 533 -2.96 29.67 19.48
N ASP A 534 -3.91 28.93 18.90
CA ASP A 534 -4.67 29.29 17.67
C ASP A 534 -5.48 30.62 17.78
N ASP A 535 -5.71 31.13 18.99
CA ASP A 535 -6.45 32.38 19.23
C ASP A 535 -5.63 33.48 19.96
N ASN A 536 -4.37 33.18 20.25
CA ASN A 536 -3.39 34.02 20.93
C ASN A 536 -3.91 34.67 22.23
N ASP A 537 -4.81 33.99 22.95
CA ASP A 537 -5.31 34.48 24.22
C ASP A 537 -4.30 34.28 25.36
N GLY A 538 -3.27 33.47 25.14
CA GLY A 538 -2.21 33.12 26.08
C GLY A 538 -2.45 31.83 26.86
N LEU A 539 -3.41 31.01 26.47
CA LEU A 539 -3.59 29.61 26.85
C LEU A 539 -3.27 28.73 25.63
N PRO A 540 -2.18 27.93 25.67
CA PRO A 540 -1.88 27.02 24.55
C PRO A 540 -3.00 26.01 24.31
N ASP A 541 -3.27 25.60 23.07
CA ASP A 541 -4.42 24.77 22.69
C ASP A 541 -4.55 23.49 23.51
N VAL A 542 -3.41 22.90 23.91
CA VAL A 542 -3.37 21.69 24.76
C VAL A 542 -3.97 21.87 26.15
N ALA A 543 -4.18 23.13 26.57
CA ALA A 543 -4.74 23.54 27.83
C ALA A 543 -6.00 24.42 27.65
N ASP A 544 -6.40 24.72 26.41
CA ASP A 544 -7.56 25.51 26.08
C ASP A 544 -8.75 24.59 25.70
N ASN A 545 -9.91 24.84 26.29
CA ASN A 545 -11.15 24.16 25.95
C ASN A 545 -11.98 24.94 24.90
N CYS A 546 -11.50 26.11 24.48
CA CYS A 546 -11.99 26.89 23.35
C CYS A 546 -10.83 27.40 22.46
N PRO A 547 -10.05 26.51 21.80
CA PRO A 547 -8.81 26.90 21.11
C PRO A 547 -8.96 27.97 20.02
N LEU A 548 -10.17 28.14 19.46
CA LEU A 548 -10.43 29.09 18.37
C LEU A 548 -11.10 30.39 18.84
N LEU A 549 -11.35 30.57 20.13
CA LEU A 549 -12.09 31.71 20.65
C LEU A 549 -11.32 32.36 21.79
N ALA A 550 -10.69 33.52 21.51
CA ALA A 550 -9.80 34.18 22.46
C ALA A 550 -10.44 34.51 23.84
N THR A 551 -10.41 33.55 24.76
CA THR A 551 -11.08 33.59 26.05
C THR A 551 -10.40 32.73 27.12
N LYS A 552 -9.82 33.41 28.11
CA LYS A 552 -9.13 32.75 29.24
C LYS A 552 -10.07 32.00 30.20
N ASN A 553 -11.34 31.88 29.85
CA ASN A 553 -12.38 31.26 30.67
C ASN A 553 -12.50 29.77 30.35
N THR A 554 -11.76 28.96 31.09
CA THR A 554 -11.74 27.49 30.93
C THR A 554 -12.88 26.79 31.69
N ASN A 555 -14.06 27.43 31.82
CA ASN A 555 -15.21 26.74 32.42
C ASN A 555 -15.74 25.71 31.41
N ASP A 556 -16.12 24.55 31.92
CA ASP A 556 -16.71 23.43 31.19
C ASP A 556 -17.70 22.78 32.17
N ALA A 557 -18.97 23.17 32.07
CA ALA A 557 -19.97 22.86 33.09
C ALA A 557 -20.44 21.41 33.05
N ASP A 558 -20.39 20.75 31.90
CA ASP A 558 -20.85 19.38 31.72
C ASP A 558 -19.73 18.33 31.53
N GLY A 559 -18.49 18.79 31.36
CA GLY A 559 -17.28 18.00 31.40
C GLY A 559 -16.97 17.27 30.10
N ASP A 560 -17.40 17.81 28.96
CA ASP A 560 -17.26 17.18 27.65
C ASP A 560 -15.94 17.57 26.93
N GLY A 561 -15.24 18.58 27.45
CA GLY A 561 -13.96 19.07 26.93
C GLY A 561 -14.07 20.31 26.05
N VAL A 562 -15.27 20.81 25.77
CA VAL A 562 -15.53 22.10 25.11
C VAL A 562 -15.87 23.14 26.18
N GLY A 563 -15.34 24.34 26.06
CA GLY A 563 -15.58 25.38 27.06
C GLY A 563 -16.94 26.06 26.90
N ASP A 564 -17.58 26.43 28.01
CA ASP A 564 -18.89 27.10 28.05
C ASP A 564 -18.99 28.34 27.12
N ALA A 565 -17.86 28.94 26.75
CA ALA A 565 -17.78 30.11 25.88
C ALA A 565 -17.93 29.77 24.38
N CYS A 566 -17.53 28.57 23.97
CA CYS A 566 -17.57 28.07 22.61
C CYS A 566 -18.49 26.85 22.44
N ASP A 567 -19.13 26.42 23.53
CA ASP A 567 -20.05 25.28 23.56
C ASP A 567 -21.47 25.68 23.13
N ASN A 568 -22.00 25.03 22.09
CA ASN A 568 -23.37 25.19 21.62
C ASN A 568 -24.41 24.43 22.47
N CYS A 569 -23.97 23.60 23.43
CA CYS A 569 -24.79 22.97 24.46
C CYS A 569 -24.14 22.98 25.86
N PRO A 570 -23.97 24.17 26.53
CA PRO A 570 -23.18 24.34 27.77
C PRO A 570 -23.57 23.53 29.02
N ASN A 571 -24.58 22.67 28.95
CA ASN A 571 -25.01 21.84 30.06
C ASN A 571 -25.35 20.39 29.62
N THR A 572 -25.08 20.03 28.37
CA THR A 572 -25.36 18.71 27.79
C THR A 572 -24.16 18.25 26.95
N PRO A 573 -23.40 17.23 27.41
CA PRO A 573 -22.14 16.86 26.77
C PRO A 573 -22.27 16.52 25.29
N ASN A 574 -21.55 17.26 24.44
CA ASN A 574 -21.47 17.09 22.99
C ASN A 574 -20.11 17.54 22.41
N PRO A 575 -19.03 16.75 22.62
CA PRO A 575 -17.69 17.13 22.20
C PRO A 575 -17.49 17.35 20.70
N ASP A 576 -18.45 16.95 19.87
CA ASP A 576 -18.43 17.12 18.41
C ASP A 576 -19.09 18.42 17.93
N GLN A 577 -19.77 19.15 18.81
CA GLN A 577 -20.39 20.46 18.56
C GLN A 577 -21.29 20.45 17.30
N ALA A 578 -21.95 19.32 17.04
CA ALA A 578 -22.83 19.17 15.89
C ALA A 578 -24.03 20.13 15.97
N ASN A 579 -24.37 20.71 14.83
CA ASN A 579 -25.44 21.70 14.69
C ASN A 579 -25.90 21.72 13.22
N HIS A 580 -27.02 21.06 12.93
CA HIS A 580 -27.48 20.81 11.57
C HIS A 580 -28.20 22.00 10.92
N ASP A 581 -28.85 22.86 11.68
CA ASP A 581 -29.58 24.02 11.18
C ASP A 581 -28.87 25.36 11.38
N THR A 582 -27.69 25.32 12.02
CA THR A 582 -26.80 26.46 12.32
C THR A 582 -27.43 27.52 13.22
N ASP A 583 -28.40 27.14 14.04
CA ASP A 583 -28.96 28.01 15.08
C ASP A 583 -28.04 28.07 16.34
N PRO A 584 -28.35 28.87 17.37
CA PRO A 584 -27.48 28.96 18.56
C PRO A 584 -27.40 27.69 19.45
N GLN A 585 -28.29 26.72 19.28
CA GLN A 585 -28.31 25.45 20.00
C GLN A 585 -27.66 24.35 19.15
N GLY A 586 -26.92 23.45 19.79
CA GLY A 586 -26.41 22.25 19.13
C GLY A 586 -27.42 21.10 19.17
N ASP A 587 -27.24 20.12 18.29
CA ASP A 587 -28.14 18.96 18.13
C ASP A 587 -28.40 18.20 19.45
N ALA A 588 -27.44 18.24 20.38
CA ALA A 588 -27.55 17.54 21.66
C ALA A 588 -28.56 18.18 22.64
N CYS A 589 -28.82 19.48 22.47
CA CYS A 589 -29.69 20.27 23.34
C CYS A 589 -30.82 20.99 22.59
N ASP A 590 -30.87 20.88 21.26
CA ASP A 590 -32.02 21.21 20.44
C ASP A 590 -33.07 20.07 20.47
N LEU A 591 -34.30 20.39 20.09
CA LEU A 591 -35.43 19.46 19.98
C LEU A 591 -36.00 19.41 18.55
N ASP A 592 -35.42 20.17 17.62
CA ASP A 592 -35.82 20.35 16.22
C ASP A 592 -34.54 20.65 15.39
N ASP A 593 -33.68 19.64 15.22
CA ASP A 593 -32.30 19.78 14.74
C ASP A 593 -32.16 20.31 13.29
N ASP A 594 -33.27 20.37 12.53
CA ASP A 594 -33.32 20.94 11.19
C ASP A 594 -34.24 22.18 11.08
N ASN A 595 -34.81 22.63 12.21
CA ASN A 595 -35.66 23.80 12.38
C ASN A 595 -36.83 23.88 11.38
N ASP A 596 -37.38 22.73 10.97
CA ASP A 596 -38.47 22.66 10.00
C ASP A 596 -39.87 22.87 10.64
N GLY A 597 -39.91 22.87 11.98
CA GLY A 597 -41.10 23.02 12.80
C GLY A 597 -41.71 21.70 13.28
N VAL A 598 -41.05 20.56 13.05
CA VAL A 598 -41.42 19.24 13.53
C VAL A 598 -40.33 18.72 14.48
N PRO A 599 -40.64 18.56 15.79
CA PRO A 599 -39.62 18.11 16.74
C PRO A 599 -39.07 16.72 16.42
N ASP A 600 -37.79 16.44 16.65
CA ASP A 600 -37.08 15.21 16.22
C ASP A 600 -37.79 13.92 16.61
N THR A 601 -38.42 13.92 17.79
CA THR A 601 -39.20 12.79 18.31
C THR A 601 -40.41 12.40 17.44
N LYS A 602 -40.80 13.26 16.51
CA LYS A 602 -41.90 13.11 15.56
C LYS A 602 -41.45 13.31 14.11
N ASP A 603 -40.19 13.65 13.91
CA ASP A 603 -39.63 13.90 12.60
C ASP A 603 -39.21 12.57 11.95
N ASN A 604 -39.64 12.33 10.72
CA ASN A 604 -39.21 11.19 9.92
C ASN A 604 -37.94 11.47 9.10
N CYS A 605 -37.43 12.70 9.14
CA CYS A 605 -36.14 13.18 8.66
C CYS A 605 -35.51 14.22 9.61
N PRO A 606 -35.11 13.86 10.85
CA PRO A 606 -34.66 14.80 11.88
C PRO A 606 -33.44 15.70 11.55
N TRP A 607 -32.82 15.54 10.38
CA TRP A 607 -31.60 16.25 9.99
C TRP A 607 -31.74 16.92 8.61
N VAL A 608 -32.94 16.88 8.02
CA VAL A 608 -33.20 17.31 6.64
C VAL A 608 -34.60 17.93 6.57
N PRO A 609 -34.70 19.27 6.41
CA PRO A 609 -35.98 19.96 6.57
C PRO A 609 -37.08 19.38 5.67
N ASN A 610 -38.14 18.87 6.26
CA ASN A 610 -39.30 18.33 5.58
C ASN A 610 -40.62 18.57 6.35
N PRO A 611 -41.10 19.83 6.42
CA PRO A 611 -42.25 20.17 7.27
C PRO A 611 -43.56 19.44 6.91
N ASP A 612 -43.62 18.80 5.74
CA ASP A 612 -44.75 18.02 5.26
C ASP A 612 -44.74 16.55 5.72
N GLN A 613 -43.63 16.09 6.30
CA GLN A 613 -43.41 14.75 6.84
C GLN A 613 -43.81 13.64 5.85
N LYS A 614 -43.64 13.88 4.55
CA LYS A 614 -44.09 12.96 3.53
C LYS A 614 -43.28 11.67 3.54
N ASN A 615 -43.96 10.52 3.55
CA ASN A 615 -43.34 9.20 3.55
C ASN A 615 -44.14 8.24 2.65
N SER A 616 -43.70 8.15 1.40
CA SER A 616 -44.33 7.33 0.36
C SER A 616 -43.84 5.88 0.38
N GLY A 617 -42.65 5.63 0.96
CA GLY A 617 -42.00 4.32 1.02
C GLY A 617 -42.52 3.40 2.14
N GLY A 618 -43.23 3.94 3.14
CA GLY A 618 -43.77 3.19 4.27
C GLY A 618 -42.71 2.65 5.24
N GLY A 619 -41.46 3.11 5.11
CA GLY A 619 -40.37 2.87 6.06
C GLY A 619 -40.43 3.86 7.23
N PRO A 620 -39.49 3.77 8.19
CA PRO A 620 -39.39 4.73 9.28
C PRO A 620 -38.86 6.12 8.83
N GLU A 621 -38.07 6.17 7.75
CA GLU A 621 -37.50 7.40 7.17
C GLU A 621 -38.46 8.06 6.16
N GLY A 622 -38.51 9.39 6.13
CA GLY A 622 -39.29 10.20 5.20
C GLY A 622 -38.67 10.33 3.81
N ASP A 623 -39.46 10.80 2.85
CA ASP A 623 -39.07 10.91 1.44
C ASP A 623 -37.86 11.86 1.25
N ALA A 624 -37.68 12.86 2.13
CA ALA A 624 -36.62 13.87 2.03
C ALA A 624 -35.23 13.34 2.40
N CYS A 625 -35.15 12.41 3.36
CA CYS A 625 -33.92 11.86 3.91
C CYS A 625 -33.68 10.39 3.53
N THR A 626 -34.60 9.76 2.81
CA THR A 626 -34.40 8.40 2.29
C THR A 626 -33.30 8.41 1.23
N LYS A 627 -32.10 7.92 1.59
CA LYS A 627 -31.04 7.65 0.61
C LYS A 627 -31.47 6.47 -0.28
N LEU A 628 -31.54 6.69 -1.60
CA LEU A 628 -31.93 5.67 -2.58
C LEU A 628 -30.84 4.60 -2.73
N THR A 629 -30.81 3.63 -1.82
CA THR A 629 -29.76 2.58 -1.76
C THR A 629 -30.05 1.36 -2.63
N SER A 630 -31.18 1.31 -3.35
CA SER A 630 -31.54 0.16 -4.18
C SER A 630 -32.09 0.53 -5.55
N TRP A 631 -31.66 -0.20 -6.58
CA TRP A 631 -32.11 -0.03 -7.97
C TRP A 631 -33.64 -0.04 -8.15
N PRO A 632 -34.43 -0.87 -7.43
CA PRO A 632 -35.90 -0.80 -7.48
C PRO A 632 -36.48 0.51 -6.92
N ALA A 633 -35.88 1.08 -5.87
CA ALA A 633 -36.30 2.35 -5.30
C ALA A 633 -35.95 3.52 -6.23
N ILE A 634 -34.73 3.52 -6.78
CA ILE A 634 -34.28 4.49 -7.80
C ILE A 634 -35.23 4.50 -9.00
N ARG A 635 -35.57 3.30 -9.50
CA ARG A 635 -36.51 3.14 -10.63
C ARG A 635 -37.88 3.72 -10.34
N THR A 636 -38.43 3.43 -9.16
CA THR A 636 -39.77 3.92 -8.76
C THR A 636 -39.81 5.44 -8.64
N ALA A 637 -38.75 6.05 -8.09
CA ALA A 637 -38.61 7.50 -8.01
C ALA A 637 -38.47 8.16 -9.39
N LEU A 638 -37.73 7.53 -10.32
CA LEU A 638 -37.57 8.00 -11.69
C LEU A 638 -38.89 7.96 -12.47
N ASP A 639 -39.63 6.84 -12.34
CA ASP A 639 -40.93 6.63 -12.99
C ASP A 639 -41.95 7.71 -12.56
N ALA A 640 -42.02 8.00 -11.25
CA ALA A 640 -42.90 9.05 -10.72
C ALA A 640 -42.56 10.46 -11.24
N ARG A 641 -41.27 10.79 -11.41
CA ARG A 641 -40.82 12.08 -11.93
C ARG A 641 -41.05 12.24 -13.44
N VAL A 642 -40.92 11.15 -14.21
CA VAL A 642 -41.27 11.13 -15.64
C VAL A 642 -42.77 11.33 -15.86
N GLU A 643 -43.61 10.70 -15.03
CA GLU A 643 -45.06 10.93 -15.06
C GLU A 643 -45.43 12.38 -14.71
N ALA A 644 -44.77 12.98 -13.71
CA ALA A 644 -44.97 14.37 -13.35
C ALA A 644 -44.59 15.34 -14.48
N LEU A 645 -43.47 15.08 -15.17
CA LEU A 645 -43.04 15.85 -16.34
C LEU A 645 -44.03 15.73 -17.51
N ALA A 646 -44.54 14.52 -17.77
CA ALA A 646 -45.56 14.29 -18.80
C ALA A 646 -46.86 15.05 -18.52
N LEU A 647 -47.30 15.08 -17.25
CA LEU A 647 -48.44 15.88 -16.79
C LEU A 647 -48.20 17.39 -16.94
N LEU A 648 -46.98 17.87 -16.71
CA LEU A 648 -46.62 19.27 -16.84
C LEU A 648 -46.61 19.71 -18.32
N MET A 649 -46.04 18.90 -19.20
CA MET A 649 -46.06 19.14 -20.66
C MET A 649 -47.48 19.15 -21.21
N ALA A 650 -48.34 18.23 -20.75
CA ALA A 650 -49.75 18.21 -21.10
C ALA A 650 -50.50 19.45 -20.62
N LYS A 651 -50.23 19.94 -19.40
CA LYS A 651 -50.82 21.19 -18.87
C LYS A 651 -50.36 22.43 -19.63
N GLN A 652 -49.14 22.43 -20.18
CA GLN A 652 -48.61 23.53 -20.99
C GLN A 652 -48.96 23.42 -22.49
N GLY A 653 -49.75 22.42 -22.89
CA GLY A 653 -50.15 22.24 -24.30
C GLY A 653 -49.02 21.80 -25.22
N LEU A 654 -47.92 21.28 -24.67
CA LEU A 654 -46.77 20.77 -25.41
C LEU A 654 -47.01 19.29 -25.74
N GLY A 655 -47.10 18.98 -27.04
CA GLY A 655 -47.21 17.60 -27.53
C GLY A 655 -45.83 16.95 -27.76
N TRP A 656 -45.78 15.63 -27.71
CA TRP A 656 -44.60 14.86 -28.14
C TRP A 656 -44.30 15.12 -29.62
N PRO A 657 -43.02 15.08 -30.06
CA PRO A 657 -42.66 15.21 -31.46
C PRO A 657 -43.44 14.23 -32.34
N VAL A 658 -43.95 14.71 -33.47
CA VAL A 658 -44.79 13.93 -34.39
C VAL A 658 -44.04 12.69 -34.88
N GLY A 659 -44.58 11.51 -34.57
CA GLY A 659 -44.01 10.20 -34.93
C GLY A 659 -43.72 9.26 -33.75
N TRP A 660 -43.94 9.70 -32.51
CA TRP A 660 -43.75 8.88 -31.30
C TRP A 660 -45.11 8.59 -30.66
N GLU A 661 -45.60 7.36 -30.82
CA GLU A 661 -46.68 6.82 -29.99
C GLU A 661 -46.06 6.06 -28.80
N PRO A 662 -46.58 6.23 -27.56
CA PRO A 662 -46.12 5.45 -26.43
C PRO A 662 -46.48 3.97 -26.65
N PRO A 663 -45.56 3.02 -26.42
CA PRO A 663 -45.90 1.61 -26.56
C PRO A 663 -46.93 1.23 -25.51
N THR A 664 -48.01 0.57 -25.94
CA THR A 664 -48.95 -0.09 -25.02
C THR A 664 -48.22 -1.16 -24.19
N PRO A 665 -48.60 -1.38 -22.92
CA PRO A 665 -47.90 -2.32 -22.05
C PRO A 665 -47.98 -3.73 -22.63
N CYS A 666 -46.85 -4.28 -23.07
CA CYS A 666 -46.77 -5.67 -23.46
C CYS A 666 -46.39 -6.49 -22.21
N GLU A 667 -47.32 -7.29 -21.71
CA GLU A 667 -46.99 -8.37 -20.78
C GLU A 667 -46.08 -9.36 -21.51
N VAL A 668 -44.92 -9.63 -20.89
CA VAL A 668 -43.91 -10.64 -21.29
C VAL A 668 -43.04 -10.27 -22.51
N CYS A 669 -41.91 -9.59 -22.26
CA CYS A 669 -40.63 -9.82 -22.94
C CYS A 669 -39.46 -9.38 -22.03
N GLN A 670 -38.59 -10.31 -21.69
CA GLN A 670 -37.25 -10.03 -21.13
C GLN A 670 -36.31 -9.68 -22.29
N THR A 671 -35.43 -8.69 -22.09
CA THR A 671 -34.43 -8.07 -23.01
C THR A 671 -34.88 -6.83 -23.79
N THR A 672 -33.98 -5.85 -23.89
CA THR A 672 -34.20 -4.38 -23.80
C THR A 672 -34.38 -3.63 -25.14
N PRO A 673 -35.38 -2.73 -25.23
CA PRO A 673 -35.41 -1.62 -26.20
C PRO A 673 -35.04 -0.24 -25.62
N TRP A 674 -34.78 -0.12 -24.31
CA TRP A 674 -34.72 1.16 -23.58
C TRP A 674 -33.41 1.95 -23.71
N ASP A 675 -32.29 1.31 -24.05
CA ASP A 675 -31.00 2.00 -24.22
C ASP A 675 -31.01 3.01 -25.38
N ARG A 676 -31.86 2.78 -26.40
CA ARG A 676 -32.05 3.71 -27.52
C ARG A 676 -32.91 4.93 -27.17
N PHE A 677 -33.73 4.84 -26.12
CA PHE A 677 -34.62 5.91 -25.69
C PHE A 677 -33.86 6.98 -24.87
N TYR A 678 -32.88 6.54 -24.07
CA TYR A 678 -32.08 7.39 -23.20
C TYR A 678 -31.05 8.24 -23.99
N GLN A 679 -30.40 7.65 -24.99
CA GLN A 679 -29.48 8.40 -25.87
C GLN A 679 -30.21 9.38 -26.80
N ALA A 680 -31.43 9.07 -27.24
CA ALA A 680 -32.22 9.96 -28.08
C ALA A 680 -32.75 11.19 -27.33
N GLY A 681 -33.07 11.06 -26.03
CA GLY A 681 -33.54 12.18 -25.19
C GLY A 681 -32.47 13.24 -24.94
N LEU A 682 -31.23 12.81 -24.64
CA LEU A 682 -30.08 13.71 -24.42
C LEU A 682 -29.63 14.41 -25.72
N LEU A 683 -29.63 13.69 -26.85
CA LEU A 683 -29.28 14.27 -28.16
C LEU A 683 -30.36 15.23 -28.70
N ALA A 684 -31.64 15.01 -28.36
CA ALA A 684 -32.73 15.92 -28.73
C ALA A 684 -32.72 17.21 -27.90
N ALA A 685 -32.37 17.14 -26.61
CA ALA A 685 -32.22 18.31 -25.75
C ALA A 685 -31.01 19.18 -26.15
N GLY A 686 -29.88 18.55 -26.50
CA GLY A 686 -28.67 19.25 -26.93
C GLY A 686 -28.79 19.96 -28.29
N HIS A 687 -29.57 19.43 -29.23
CA HIS A 687 -29.73 20.04 -30.56
C HIS A 687 -30.79 21.15 -30.65
N TYR A 688 -31.77 21.21 -29.74
CA TYR A 688 -32.89 22.16 -29.83
C TYR A 688 -32.71 23.44 -29.01
N LEU A 689 -31.80 23.44 -28.03
CA LEU A 689 -31.55 24.58 -27.15
C LEU A 689 -30.14 25.13 -27.42
N GLY A 690 -30.05 26.10 -28.34
CA GLY A 690 -28.81 26.85 -28.58
C GLY A 690 -28.23 27.43 -27.29
N ALA A 691 -26.90 27.44 -27.21
CA ALA A 691 -26.04 27.58 -26.02
C ALA A 691 -26.20 28.83 -25.12
N HIS A 692 -27.25 29.64 -25.26
CA HIS A 692 -27.47 30.85 -24.46
C HIS A 692 -28.74 30.84 -23.59
N LYS A 693 -29.48 29.72 -23.53
CA LYS A 693 -30.64 29.57 -22.62
C LYS A 693 -30.58 28.34 -21.72
N LEU A 694 -29.44 27.66 -21.67
CA LEU A 694 -29.24 26.52 -20.79
C LEU A 694 -29.20 26.96 -19.32
N SER A 695 -28.66 28.14 -19.01
CA SER A 695 -28.55 28.66 -17.63
C SER A 695 -29.90 28.98 -16.98
N GLU A 696 -30.89 29.46 -17.72
CA GLU A 696 -32.22 29.78 -17.18
C GLU A 696 -33.12 28.53 -17.03
N ALA A 697 -32.92 27.50 -17.85
CA ALA A 697 -33.65 26.22 -17.72
C ALA A 697 -33.03 25.31 -16.65
N LEU A 698 -31.70 25.32 -16.50
CA LEU A 698 -30.98 24.61 -15.44
C LEU A 698 -31.28 25.18 -14.05
N ALA A 699 -31.69 26.45 -13.95
CA ALA A 699 -32.14 27.05 -12.69
C ALA A 699 -33.56 26.61 -12.26
N ALA A 700 -34.31 25.89 -13.11
CA ALA A 700 -35.72 25.57 -12.87
C ALA A 700 -36.06 24.07 -12.91
N SER A 701 -35.07 23.17 -12.99
CA SER A 701 -35.33 21.73 -12.98
C SER A 701 -34.39 20.99 -12.02
N ASP A 702 -34.97 20.49 -10.92
CA ASP A 702 -34.39 19.62 -9.88
C ASP A 702 -33.94 18.23 -10.38
N VAL A 703 -33.47 18.14 -11.62
CA VAL A 703 -32.99 16.90 -12.24
C VAL A 703 -31.46 16.85 -12.20
N LEU A 704 -30.77 18.00 -12.21
CA LEU A 704 -29.31 18.04 -12.05
C LEU A 704 -28.88 18.06 -10.57
N ALA A 705 -29.70 18.62 -9.68
CA ALA A 705 -29.42 18.66 -8.24
C ALA A 705 -29.30 17.26 -7.60
N VAL A 706 -30.05 16.27 -8.10
CA VAL A 706 -29.99 14.88 -7.63
C VAL A 706 -28.68 14.18 -8.06
N LEU A 707 -27.98 14.69 -9.08
CA LEU A 707 -26.69 14.13 -9.53
C LEU A 707 -25.48 14.78 -8.85
N LEU A 708 -25.67 15.93 -8.17
CA LEU A 708 -24.57 16.68 -7.56
C LEU A 708 -24.63 16.73 -6.02
N VAL A 709 -25.75 16.36 -5.39
CA VAL A 709 -25.88 16.38 -3.91
C VAL A 709 -25.65 15.00 -3.25
N ASP A 710 -25.53 13.92 -4.03
CA ASP A 710 -25.11 12.61 -3.49
C ASP A 710 -23.84 12.14 -4.19
N GLY A 711 -22.70 12.22 -3.48
CA GLY A 711 -21.35 11.86 -3.93
C GLY A 711 -21.15 10.37 -4.22
N ALA A 712 -21.99 9.77 -5.08
CA ALA A 712 -22.00 8.35 -5.39
C ALA A 712 -21.79 8.03 -6.88
N VAL A 713 -21.38 8.99 -7.71
CA VAL A 713 -20.90 8.71 -9.07
C VAL A 713 -19.54 9.35 -9.27
N ARG A 714 -18.48 8.55 -9.10
CA ARG A 714 -17.14 8.96 -9.52
C ARG A 714 -17.16 9.19 -11.02
N HIS A 715 -16.55 10.29 -11.45
CA HIS A 715 -16.33 10.62 -12.86
C HIS A 715 -15.76 9.44 -13.69
N ASN A 716 -15.05 8.53 -13.01
CA ASN A 716 -14.36 7.37 -13.59
C ASN A 716 -15.26 6.15 -13.87
N ASP A 717 -16.44 6.03 -13.26
CA ASP A 717 -17.32 4.86 -13.51
C ASP A 717 -18.14 5.01 -14.80
N ALA A 718 -18.44 6.24 -15.22
CA ALA A 718 -19.06 6.53 -16.51
C ALA A 718 -18.09 6.29 -17.68
N THR A 719 -16.82 6.68 -17.52
CA THR A 719 -15.76 6.48 -18.52
C THR A 719 -15.42 5.00 -18.68
N ARG A 720 -15.32 4.26 -17.56
CA ARG A 720 -15.01 2.82 -17.57
C ARG A 720 -16.10 1.96 -18.23
N TYR A 721 -17.37 2.36 -18.13
CA TYR A 721 -18.48 1.67 -18.81
C TYR A 721 -18.49 1.90 -20.35
N ILE A 722 -17.94 3.02 -20.81
CA ILE A 722 -17.80 3.36 -22.23
C ILE A 722 -16.64 2.58 -22.84
N ASP A 723 -15.50 2.53 -22.15
CA ASP A 723 -14.29 1.83 -22.61
C ASP A 723 -14.43 0.30 -22.56
N GLU A 724 -15.10 -0.26 -21.53
CA GLU A 724 -15.31 -1.70 -21.40
C GLU A 724 -16.24 -2.29 -22.49
N ARG A 725 -16.98 -1.45 -23.25
CA ARG A 725 -18.00 -1.92 -24.21
C ARG A 725 -17.66 -1.67 -25.69
N TRP A 726 -16.68 -0.83 -26.00
CA TRP A 726 -16.38 -0.38 -27.38
C TRP A 726 -14.89 -0.43 -27.75
N GLY A 727 -14.21 -1.54 -27.45
CA GLY A 727 -12.87 -1.82 -28.00
C GLY A 727 -12.82 -1.65 -29.52
N GLU A 728 -12.07 -0.63 -29.95
CA GLU A 728 -11.51 -0.28 -31.26
C GLU A 728 -12.22 -0.75 -32.56
N LYS A 729 -12.68 0.22 -33.37
CA LYS A 729 -12.09 0.51 -34.70
C LYS A 729 -12.76 1.68 -35.44
N GLN A 730 -11.91 2.46 -36.09
CA GLN A 730 -12.12 3.47 -37.15
C GLN A 730 -12.18 4.94 -36.69
N THR A 731 -11.03 5.62 -36.63
CA THR A 731 -10.31 6.34 -37.71
C THR A 731 -10.99 7.65 -38.16
N SER A 732 -10.29 8.76 -37.89
CA SER A 732 -10.30 10.06 -38.59
C SER A 732 -11.65 10.74 -38.85
N LYS A 733 -11.92 11.82 -38.11
CA LYS A 733 -11.95 13.18 -38.67
C LYS A 733 -12.18 14.24 -37.60
#